data_AF-A0A853EWG8-F1
#
_entry.id   AF-A0A853EWG8-F1
#
_cell.length_a   1.000
_cell.length_b   1.000
_cell.length_c   1.000
_cell.angle_alpha   90.00
_cell.angle_beta   90.00
_cell.angle_gamma   90.00
#
_symmetry.space_group_name_H-M   'P 1'
#
loop_
_entity.id
_entity.type
_entity.pdbx_description
1 polymer ?
#
loop_
_entity_poly.entity_id
_entity_poly.type
_entity_poly.pdbx_seq_one_letter_code
_entity_poly.pdbx_strand_id
1 'polypeptide(L)'
;MLRRSAAVLTVLALSLPALALAPSVASATTTRSVAGQLAGAADADDVLAHYDFESLAAAPVAGDVVADVSGSGNDAVLRGAGATSADGGLALPGGASSSGAAYVELPAGLVDGQSTLTVSVWLRNETAAGNHAAMFFGTRESTPHQYWLLNAKNPAGRLKSVITGTLSTTAPWGTEVGLSPTNAGQGVPGPTTGDGWMLVTTVIQPGSITTYLDGAAAGSVPVTRTVADLGTDLVGYVGRSSYADPYWRGQVRDLTVSTSAPTADQVARDYLEGVDDEATVRAALEADAAEIDLGPSPVTADLRLPTTGSRGSTVTWQSSDPQHLTAEGVVDRPADDDVEVVLTATVTAAGISVERSITVTVAADSPSRSLELVADRFDLGTTHLSGDVVLRTEVDGTDVTWSSSDAAAVAPDGTVTRGATEQQVTLTATFALDGLTTDRLYEVIVLAADVGRVGAYTVTGGTTRTDVLHLATLGSPDADSADAAYSPVLSGRGILYPTLGSARIGAPSLFRTPAGGFGLLATQATASAQVLVYNSADLVTYTGERLVTLPVVPASVDVVHDNGIGAYRLTVVGTDGVTYETHSRDLTTFTSPVVVADAAPSAVAGPSAVAGPSAVAGQDAAFPAAAAQTTSIAVTASELDRVTSKLGRVVATGVEPFADVQVQIAPDGAEDASGLTAPDAAAGAGLELPATASITYSSGYDAAAPVLWDADDLAAVDTTTPGTYTVRGTVTPTVYADPLVERRADPDVTLGDDGWYYFTASYPMTRPDDPTGYDRVVLRRAQTIAGLADAPEVTIWHEAQDPTLNRYVWAPELEKIGDRWYVLFTAARGGGVWDIRPVMLEFTGDSFAGEATLDPASWTSLGQVQAVPGDTEAFTHFSLDMTHLETGGKHYLVWAEKPGASDLRIAQIDPADPSRLVTRSVLLSTPTYAWESNDGQSINEGPAVIEHDGRIILAYSAATVDDRYSVGMLTMPVGADPLDPASWTKNPYPLLTTDDVPGQVGPGHNSFTVDELGNPVIVFHSRTVGDSSNPGESTDAGLFDPRRHTRAATVHWDVDGLPVLAMTPEEQLPAGLERVEVRVVVSETDGPGPVDPGPVDPDPVDPGPVDSGPVDPGPVVPVPGDPTPTQAPGGAGGSGTPGPQPGAGASSGSDRRSAGGLASTGTSLVVLLAGMAALGLGATVTGLRRAGRRPSSD
;
A
#
# COMPACT_ATOMS: atom_id res chain seq x y z
N MET A 1 49.33 -55.16 -9.96
CA MET A 1 49.88 -56.53 -9.85
C MET A 1 48.98 -57.50 -10.64
N LEU A 2 49.18 -58.81 -10.51
CA LEU A 2 48.63 -59.90 -11.32
C LEU A 2 47.08 -59.92 -11.55
N ARG A 3 46.67 -60.13 -12.82
CA ARG A 3 45.77 -61.21 -13.36
C ARG A 3 44.29 -61.25 -12.91
N ARG A 4 43.30 -61.76 -13.67
CA ARG A 4 43.08 -62.28 -15.07
C ARG A 4 41.54 -62.24 -15.29
N SER A 5 40.89 -62.02 -16.45
CA SER A 5 41.07 -62.40 -17.88
C SER A 5 40.57 -63.80 -18.28
N ALA A 6 39.80 -63.86 -19.39
CA ALA A 6 39.19 -64.98 -20.15
C ALA A 6 37.66 -65.19 -19.89
N ALA A 7 36.71 -65.04 -20.85
CA ALA A 7 36.50 -65.60 -22.23
C ALA A 7 35.62 -66.89 -22.21
N VAL A 8 34.93 -67.38 -23.27
CA VAL A 8 35.26 -67.44 -24.72
C VAL A 8 34.02 -67.81 -25.60
N LEU A 9 34.03 -67.46 -26.91
CA LEU A 9 33.17 -67.92 -28.06
C LEU A 9 31.61 -67.77 -27.96
N THR A 10 30.80 -67.36 -28.97
CA THR A 10 30.77 -67.46 -30.46
C THR A 10 30.35 -68.86 -30.97
N VAL A 11 29.35 -69.02 -31.87
CA VAL A 11 29.50 -69.10 -33.35
C VAL A 11 28.11 -69.24 -34.04
N LEU A 12 27.82 -68.34 -35.01
CA LEU A 12 27.10 -68.45 -36.33
C LEU A 12 25.78 -69.29 -36.47
N ALA A 13 24.94 -69.20 -37.53
CA ALA A 13 25.16 -68.78 -38.93
C ALA A 13 23.89 -68.28 -39.69
N LEU A 14 24.06 -67.30 -40.59
CA LEU A 14 23.51 -67.09 -41.97
C LEU A 14 22.00 -67.40 -42.29
N SER A 15 21.29 -66.71 -43.20
CA SER A 15 21.71 -66.16 -44.51
C SER A 15 20.84 -64.98 -45.05
N LEU A 16 21.38 -64.27 -46.06
CA LEU A 16 20.75 -63.25 -46.94
C LEU A 16 19.81 -63.89 -48.03
N PRO A 17 19.11 -63.19 -48.96
CA PRO A 17 19.27 -61.78 -49.40
C PRO A 17 18.03 -60.93 -49.82
N ALA A 18 18.26 -59.60 -49.86
CA ALA A 18 17.87 -58.55 -50.84
C ALA A 18 16.53 -58.50 -51.64
N LEU A 19 16.04 -57.23 -51.74
CA LEU A 19 15.59 -56.49 -52.95
C LEU A 19 14.07 -56.20 -53.20
N ALA A 20 13.82 -54.91 -53.48
CA ALA A 20 12.85 -54.33 -54.45
C ALA A 20 11.37 -54.04 -54.09
N LEU A 21 11.03 -52.74 -54.23
CA LEU A 21 9.79 -52.11 -54.73
C LEU A 21 8.46 -52.20 -53.94
N ALA A 22 7.82 -51.03 -53.78
CA ALA A 22 6.45 -50.83 -53.29
C ALA A 22 5.40 -51.00 -54.42
N PRO A 23 4.10 -51.11 -54.09
CA PRO A 23 3.27 -49.90 -54.00
C PRO A 23 2.24 -49.90 -52.83
N SER A 24 1.35 -48.89 -52.85
CA SER A 24 0.19 -48.64 -51.97
C SER A 24 -0.89 -49.77 -52.03
N VAL A 25 -1.96 -49.82 -51.21
CA VAL A 25 -2.80 -48.77 -50.61
C VAL A 25 -3.53 -49.23 -49.32
N ALA A 26 -3.96 -48.26 -48.51
CA ALA A 26 -5.13 -48.25 -47.61
C ALA A 26 -5.15 -49.14 -46.32
N SER A 27 -5.30 -48.43 -45.21
CA SER A 27 -5.51 -48.84 -43.82
C SER A 27 -6.76 -49.71 -43.56
N ALA A 28 -6.66 -50.65 -42.61
CA ALA A 28 -7.75 -50.99 -41.67
C ALA A 28 -7.25 -51.79 -40.43
N THR A 29 -7.22 -51.11 -39.28
CA THR A 29 -7.52 -51.63 -37.92
C THR A 29 -6.59 -52.66 -37.22
N THR A 30 -6.32 -52.37 -35.93
CA THR A 30 -5.89 -53.29 -34.83
C THR A 30 -4.56 -54.06 -34.90
N THR A 31 -3.53 -53.50 -34.23
CA THR A 31 -2.63 -54.28 -33.35
C THR A 31 -2.30 -53.51 -32.06
N ARG A 32 -2.96 -53.93 -30.98
CA ARG A 32 -2.56 -53.87 -29.56
C ARG A 32 -1.16 -53.30 -29.28
N SER A 33 -1.08 -52.11 -28.70
CA SER A 33 0.15 -51.61 -28.06
C SER A 33 0.46 -52.41 -26.79
N VAL A 34 1.75 -52.54 -26.48
CA VAL A 34 2.25 -52.93 -25.15
C VAL A 34 2.95 -51.70 -24.60
N ALA A 35 2.18 -50.80 -23.99
CA ALA A 35 2.73 -49.67 -23.25
C ALA A 35 3.24 -50.19 -21.90
N GLY A 36 4.57 -50.20 -21.73
CA GLY A 36 5.24 -50.74 -20.56
C GLY A 36 5.97 -49.65 -19.78
N GLN A 37 5.28 -49.07 -18.80
CA GLN A 37 5.86 -48.70 -17.50
C GLN A 37 7.00 -47.66 -17.48
N LEU A 38 6.65 -46.38 -17.60
CA LEU A 38 7.28 -45.28 -16.84
C LEU A 38 6.20 -44.27 -16.42
N ALA A 39 5.42 -44.65 -15.42
CA ALA A 39 4.53 -43.76 -14.69
C ALA A 39 4.68 -44.07 -13.20
N GLY A 40 5.11 -43.09 -12.41
CA GLY A 40 5.25 -43.20 -10.96
C GLY A 40 3.91 -42.99 -10.28
N ALA A 41 2.98 -43.94 -10.44
CA ALA A 41 1.88 -44.05 -9.48
C ALA A 41 2.47 -44.33 -8.09
N ALA A 42 1.83 -43.84 -7.03
CA ALA A 42 2.12 -44.34 -5.69
C ALA A 42 1.89 -45.87 -5.68
N ASP A 43 2.81 -46.63 -5.08
CA ASP A 43 2.59 -48.06 -4.89
C ASP A 43 1.32 -48.25 -4.05
N ALA A 44 0.43 -49.15 -4.45
CA ALA A 44 -0.88 -49.31 -3.82
C ALA A 44 -0.81 -49.72 -2.33
N ASP A 45 0.36 -50.16 -1.88
CA ASP A 45 0.67 -50.46 -0.47
C ASP A 45 0.76 -49.20 0.43
N ASP A 46 0.85 -47.99 -0.13
CA ASP A 46 0.96 -46.70 0.61
C ASP A 46 -0.38 -45.98 0.85
N VAL A 47 -1.52 -46.46 0.32
CA VAL A 47 -2.82 -45.78 0.46
C VAL A 47 -3.66 -46.40 1.58
N LEU A 48 -3.91 -45.63 2.64
CA LEU A 48 -4.68 -46.07 3.81
C LEU A 48 -6.19 -46.09 3.53
N ALA A 49 -6.69 -45.10 2.80
CA ALA A 49 -8.06 -45.09 2.28
C ALA A 49 -8.20 -44.13 1.10
N HIS A 50 -9.13 -44.44 0.19
CA HIS A 50 -9.55 -43.55 -0.90
C HIS A 50 -11.09 -43.62 -1.00
N TYR A 51 -11.76 -42.48 -0.97
CA TYR A 51 -13.22 -42.38 -1.00
C TYR A 51 -13.68 -41.52 -2.18
N ASP A 52 -14.30 -42.18 -3.16
CA ASP A 52 -15.07 -41.56 -4.26
C ASP A 52 -16.52 -41.32 -3.79
N PHE A 53 -16.91 -40.05 -3.70
CA PHE A 53 -18.24 -39.63 -3.27
C PHE A 53 -19.25 -39.47 -4.44
N GLU A 54 -18.83 -39.51 -5.71
CA GLU A 54 -19.74 -39.55 -6.87
C GLU A 54 -20.54 -40.84 -6.90
N SER A 55 -19.95 -41.93 -6.41
CA SER A 55 -20.55 -43.27 -6.34
C SER A 55 -21.83 -43.37 -5.47
N LEU A 56 -22.12 -42.35 -4.65
CA LEU A 56 -23.22 -42.37 -3.68
C LEU A 56 -24.61 -42.15 -4.31
N ALA A 57 -25.61 -42.86 -3.79
CA ALA A 57 -27.00 -42.72 -4.22
C ALA A 57 -27.53 -41.30 -3.97
N ALA A 58 -28.24 -40.71 -4.95
CA ALA A 58 -28.58 -39.29 -5.03
C ALA A 58 -29.24 -38.61 -3.80
N ALA A 59 -29.77 -39.39 -2.85
CA ALA A 59 -30.23 -38.91 -1.55
C ALA A 59 -29.69 -39.84 -0.43
N PRO A 60 -28.43 -39.64 0.00
CA PRO A 60 -27.78 -40.48 1.02
C PRO A 60 -28.47 -40.38 2.39
N VAL A 61 -28.47 -41.48 3.16
CA VAL A 61 -29.11 -41.56 4.48
C VAL A 61 -28.16 -42.01 5.59
N ALA A 62 -28.54 -41.71 6.83
CA ALA A 62 -27.77 -42.09 8.02
C ALA A 62 -27.54 -43.61 8.10
N GLY A 63 -26.29 -44.04 8.02
CA GLY A 63 -25.88 -45.45 8.00
C GLY A 63 -25.48 -45.99 6.63
N ASP A 64 -25.59 -45.20 5.55
CA ASP A 64 -25.00 -45.56 4.26
C ASP A 64 -23.47 -45.63 4.36
N VAL A 65 -22.88 -46.57 3.61
CA VAL A 65 -21.43 -46.81 3.57
C VAL A 65 -20.83 -46.01 2.41
N VAL A 66 -19.76 -45.27 2.71
CA VAL A 66 -18.86 -44.68 1.72
C VAL A 66 -17.70 -45.67 1.56
N ALA A 67 -17.67 -46.38 0.44
CA ALA A 67 -16.73 -47.47 0.23
C ALA A 67 -15.29 -46.97 0.09
N ASP A 68 -14.33 -47.70 0.66
CA ASP A 68 -12.91 -47.47 0.41
C ASP A 68 -12.48 -48.14 -0.90
N VAL A 69 -12.24 -47.33 -1.93
CA VAL A 69 -11.88 -47.80 -3.28
C VAL A 69 -10.37 -48.05 -3.45
N SER A 70 -9.54 -47.74 -2.45
CA SER A 70 -8.10 -48.07 -2.48
C SER A 70 -7.84 -49.58 -2.45
N GLY A 71 -8.76 -50.34 -1.85
CA GLY A 71 -8.60 -51.78 -1.57
C GLY A 71 -8.12 -52.10 -0.16
N SER A 72 -7.78 -51.10 0.66
CA SER A 72 -7.40 -51.28 2.08
C SER A 72 -8.55 -51.73 2.97
N GLY A 73 -9.81 -51.53 2.54
CA GLY A 73 -11.02 -52.01 3.19
C GLY A 73 -11.50 -51.11 4.35
N ASN A 74 -11.06 -49.86 4.37
CA ASN A 74 -11.34 -48.88 5.41
C ASN A 74 -12.65 -48.11 5.16
N ASP A 75 -13.75 -48.84 4.90
CA ASP A 75 -15.08 -48.27 4.62
C ASP A 75 -15.52 -47.23 5.68
N ALA A 76 -15.87 -46.03 5.22
CA ALA A 76 -16.40 -44.95 6.03
C ALA A 76 -17.94 -44.98 6.07
N VAL A 77 -18.57 -44.26 7.00
CA VAL A 77 -20.03 -44.31 7.19
C VAL A 77 -20.64 -42.92 7.31
N LEU A 78 -21.70 -42.66 6.54
CA LEU A 78 -22.48 -41.43 6.63
C LEU A 78 -23.30 -41.41 7.93
N ARG A 79 -23.23 -40.29 8.65
CA ARG A 79 -23.95 -40.00 9.89
C ARG A 79 -24.80 -38.75 9.73
N GLY A 80 -25.73 -38.54 10.66
CA GLY A 80 -26.63 -37.38 10.67
C GLY A 80 -27.63 -37.38 9.50
N ALA A 81 -28.31 -36.25 9.28
CA ALA A 81 -29.36 -36.12 8.26
C ALA A 81 -29.18 -34.86 7.39
N GLY A 82 -29.74 -34.90 6.17
CA GLY A 82 -29.78 -33.77 5.25
C GLY A 82 -28.63 -33.70 4.23
N ALA A 83 -27.85 -34.78 4.06
CA ALA A 83 -26.92 -34.89 2.93
C ALA A 83 -27.68 -35.12 1.61
N THR A 84 -27.07 -34.71 0.51
CA THR A 84 -27.56 -34.90 -0.87
C THR A 84 -26.37 -35.08 -1.81
N SER A 85 -26.52 -35.83 -2.91
CA SER A 85 -25.51 -35.78 -3.99
C SER A 85 -25.75 -34.55 -4.86
N ALA A 86 -24.71 -33.76 -5.13
CA ALA A 86 -24.74 -32.56 -5.97
C ALA A 86 -23.38 -32.37 -6.66
N ASP A 87 -23.35 -31.66 -7.80
CA ASP A 87 -22.15 -31.21 -8.53
C ASP A 87 -20.97 -32.20 -8.69
N GLY A 88 -21.23 -33.51 -8.69
CA GLY A 88 -20.18 -34.54 -8.68
C GLY A 88 -19.63 -34.88 -7.30
N GLY A 89 -20.45 -34.89 -6.24
CA GLY A 89 -20.01 -35.29 -4.90
C GLY A 89 -21.10 -35.30 -3.83
N LEU A 90 -20.68 -35.45 -2.58
CA LEU A 90 -21.51 -35.43 -1.38
C LEU A 90 -21.60 -34.02 -0.81
N ALA A 91 -22.78 -33.41 -0.91
CA ALA A 91 -23.08 -32.14 -0.24
C ALA A 91 -23.54 -32.38 1.21
N LEU A 92 -22.88 -31.73 2.16
CA LEU A 92 -23.18 -31.74 3.59
C LEU A 92 -23.91 -30.43 3.97
N PRO A 93 -24.99 -30.49 4.76
CA PRO A 93 -25.88 -29.35 4.99
C PRO A 93 -25.34 -28.34 6.01
N GLY A 94 -24.37 -28.74 6.85
CA GLY A 94 -23.86 -27.97 7.98
C GLY A 94 -24.92 -27.59 9.02
N GLY A 95 -24.55 -26.68 9.92
CA GLY A 95 -25.45 -26.11 10.95
C GLY A 95 -24.92 -26.27 12.38
N ALA A 96 -25.71 -25.87 13.39
CA ALA A 96 -25.28 -25.91 14.79
C ALA A 96 -24.88 -27.33 15.26
N SER A 97 -23.94 -27.44 16.20
CA SER A 97 -23.43 -28.73 16.72
C SER A 97 -24.49 -29.66 17.33
N SER A 98 -25.64 -29.12 17.73
CA SER A 98 -26.80 -29.85 18.25
C SER A 98 -27.84 -30.26 17.19
N SER A 99 -27.65 -29.88 15.93
CA SER A 99 -28.65 -30.05 14.86
C SER A 99 -28.89 -31.50 14.41
N GLY A 100 -27.87 -32.36 14.51
CA GLY A 100 -27.89 -33.68 13.87
C GLY A 100 -27.66 -33.65 12.35
N ALA A 101 -27.10 -32.56 11.83
CA ALA A 101 -26.66 -32.42 10.44
C ALA A 101 -25.72 -33.56 9.99
N ALA A 102 -25.71 -33.83 8.68
CA ALA A 102 -24.94 -34.93 8.12
C ALA A 102 -23.42 -34.69 8.11
N TYR A 103 -22.66 -35.76 8.31
CA TYR A 103 -21.19 -35.79 8.29
C TYR A 103 -20.69 -37.21 8.00
N VAL A 104 -19.45 -37.36 7.54
CA VAL A 104 -18.83 -38.68 7.31
C VAL A 104 -17.98 -39.07 8.51
N GLU A 105 -18.13 -40.29 9.01
CA GLU A 105 -17.28 -40.90 10.04
C GLU A 105 -16.33 -41.91 9.39
N LEU A 106 -15.02 -41.65 9.50
CA LEU A 106 -13.97 -42.55 9.02
C LEU A 106 -13.70 -43.64 10.08
N PRO A 107 -13.09 -44.79 9.70
CA PRO A 107 -12.70 -45.81 10.67
C PRO A 107 -11.84 -45.26 11.81
N ALA A 108 -12.19 -45.64 13.04
CA ALA A 108 -11.39 -45.29 14.21
C ALA A 108 -10.04 -46.03 14.15
N GLY A 109 -8.94 -45.29 14.31
CA GLY A 109 -7.58 -45.78 14.20
C GLY A 109 -6.98 -45.75 12.78
N LEU A 110 -7.69 -45.24 11.76
CA LEU A 110 -7.24 -45.18 10.36
C LEU A 110 -5.83 -44.59 10.17
N VAL A 111 -5.49 -43.59 10.98
CA VAL A 111 -4.22 -42.83 10.89
C VAL A 111 -3.29 -43.07 12.10
N ASP A 112 -3.58 -44.08 12.92
CA ASP A 112 -2.78 -44.40 14.11
C ASP A 112 -1.34 -44.79 13.71
N GLY A 113 -0.37 -44.31 14.49
CA GLY A 113 1.05 -44.70 14.36
C GLY A 113 1.80 -44.15 13.14
N GLN A 114 1.18 -43.27 12.33
CA GLN A 114 1.79 -42.78 11.08
C GLN A 114 2.75 -41.59 11.32
N SER A 115 4.04 -41.80 11.11
CA SER A 115 5.05 -40.73 11.18
C SER A 115 4.96 -39.77 9.99
N THR A 116 4.50 -40.26 8.84
CA THR A 116 4.19 -39.50 7.64
C THR A 116 2.73 -39.79 7.26
N LEU A 117 1.97 -38.75 6.95
CA LEU A 117 0.60 -38.85 6.46
C LEU A 117 0.34 -37.73 5.44
N THR A 118 -0.17 -38.09 4.27
CA THR A 118 -0.75 -37.14 3.32
C THR A 118 -2.26 -37.30 3.28
N VAL A 119 -2.96 -36.17 3.25
CA VAL A 119 -4.42 -36.07 3.10
C VAL A 119 -4.71 -35.13 1.94
N SER A 120 -5.24 -35.67 0.86
CA SER A 120 -5.67 -34.94 -0.34
C SER A 120 -7.20 -34.96 -0.39
N VAL A 121 -7.85 -33.80 -0.44
CA VAL A 121 -9.31 -33.71 -0.45
C VAL A 121 -9.81 -32.66 -1.45
N TRP A 122 -10.65 -33.10 -2.38
CA TRP A 122 -11.37 -32.21 -3.29
C TRP A 122 -12.67 -31.76 -2.65
N LEU A 123 -12.75 -30.48 -2.29
CA LEU A 123 -13.90 -29.89 -1.58
C LEU A 123 -14.38 -28.58 -2.20
N ARG A 124 -15.64 -28.23 -1.92
CA ARG A 124 -16.26 -26.95 -2.27
C ARG A 124 -16.81 -26.33 -0.99
N ASN A 125 -16.27 -25.18 -0.57
CA ASN A 125 -16.65 -24.56 0.69
C ASN A 125 -17.88 -23.66 0.55
N GLU A 126 -18.97 -24.02 1.23
CA GLU A 126 -20.20 -23.23 1.29
C GLU A 126 -20.54 -22.78 2.73
N THR A 127 -19.51 -22.66 3.58
CA THR A 127 -19.58 -22.11 4.95
C THR A 127 -18.90 -20.74 5.01
N ALA A 128 -19.51 -19.80 5.74
CA ALA A 128 -18.90 -18.50 6.03
C ALA A 128 -17.67 -18.63 6.95
N ALA A 129 -16.90 -17.55 7.08
CA ALA A 129 -15.74 -17.48 7.96
C ALA A 129 -16.11 -17.83 9.42
N GLY A 130 -15.41 -18.81 10.02
CA GLY A 130 -15.69 -19.20 11.40
C GLY A 130 -14.95 -20.44 11.88
N ASN A 131 -15.30 -20.88 13.10
CA ASN A 131 -14.81 -22.14 13.67
C ASN A 131 -15.72 -23.30 13.23
N HIS A 132 -15.21 -24.10 12.31
CA HIS A 132 -15.77 -25.35 11.81
C HIS A 132 -14.61 -26.24 11.35
N ALA A 133 -14.89 -27.45 10.91
CA ALA A 133 -13.90 -28.32 10.27
C ALA A 133 -14.51 -28.98 9.02
N ALA A 134 -13.87 -28.75 7.88
CA ALA A 134 -14.13 -29.50 6.65
C ALA A 134 -13.63 -30.94 6.80
N MET A 135 -12.45 -31.12 7.42
CA MET A 135 -11.94 -32.43 7.81
C MET A 135 -11.19 -32.36 9.14
N PHE A 136 -11.19 -33.45 9.90
CA PHE A 136 -10.55 -33.56 11.20
C PHE A 136 -10.06 -34.99 11.42
N PHE A 137 -8.91 -35.14 12.09
CA PHE A 137 -8.63 -36.38 12.82
C PHE A 137 -7.96 -36.11 14.17
N GLY A 138 -8.28 -36.90 15.18
CA GLY A 138 -7.73 -36.68 16.52
C GLY A 138 -8.41 -37.48 17.62
N THR A 139 -8.16 -37.05 18.85
CA THR A 139 -8.80 -37.60 20.06
C THR A 139 -10.32 -37.38 20.07
N ARG A 140 -11.07 -38.26 20.77
CA ARG A 140 -12.55 -38.38 20.66
C ARG A 140 -13.31 -37.48 21.64
N GLU A 141 -12.61 -36.93 22.64
CA GLU A 141 -13.14 -36.04 23.66
C GLU A 141 -13.73 -34.75 23.05
N SER A 142 -14.79 -34.21 23.67
CA SER A 142 -15.47 -32.98 23.19
C SER A 142 -14.60 -31.72 23.25
N THR A 143 -13.45 -31.82 23.91
CA THR A 143 -12.30 -30.93 23.77
C THR A 143 -11.12 -31.84 23.38
N PRO A 144 -10.87 -32.09 22.09
CA PRO A 144 -9.86 -33.06 21.66
C PRO A 144 -8.47 -32.61 22.09
N HIS A 145 -7.84 -33.39 22.96
CA HIS A 145 -6.54 -33.10 23.57
C HIS A 145 -5.41 -32.94 22.55
N GLN A 146 -5.52 -33.66 21.42
CA GLN A 146 -4.62 -33.65 20.26
C GLN A 146 -5.38 -33.93 18.97
N TYR A 147 -4.99 -33.30 17.86
CA TYR A 147 -5.63 -33.42 16.54
C TYR A 147 -4.79 -32.85 15.38
N TRP A 148 -5.20 -33.18 14.15
CA TRP A 148 -5.11 -32.32 12.98
C TRP A 148 -6.51 -31.82 12.56
N LEU A 149 -6.57 -30.60 12.03
CA LEU A 149 -7.83 -29.96 11.61
C LEU A 149 -7.62 -29.15 10.33
N LEU A 150 -8.47 -29.43 9.33
CA LEU A 150 -8.67 -28.65 8.12
C LEU A 150 -9.97 -27.85 8.19
N ASN A 151 -9.85 -26.54 8.05
CA ASN A 151 -10.95 -25.60 7.91
C ASN A 151 -10.71 -24.75 6.66
N ALA A 152 -11.63 -24.84 5.70
CA ALA A 152 -11.52 -24.17 4.41
C ALA A 152 -11.63 -22.63 4.50
N LYS A 153 -12.24 -22.08 5.57
CA LYS A 153 -12.41 -20.64 5.78
C LYS A 153 -12.55 -20.33 7.28
N ASN A 154 -11.41 -20.13 7.94
CA ASN A 154 -11.32 -19.85 9.37
C ASN A 154 -11.96 -18.47 9.74
N PRO A 155 -12.01 -18.06 11.03
CA PRO A 155 -12.60 -16.78 11.42
C PRO A 155 -11.97 -15.53 10.78
N ALA A 156 -10.75 -15.63 10.24
CA ALA A 156 -10.05 -14.57 9.52
C ALA A 156 -10.14 -14.73 7.98
N GLY A 157 -11.09 -15.54 7.49
CA GLY A 157 -11.35 -15.74 6.06
C GLY A 157 -10.35 -16.64 5.31
N ARG A 158 -9.38 -17.24 6.01
CA ARG A 158 -8.23 -17.96 5.42
C ARG A 158 -8.33 -19.47 5.56
N LEU A 159 -7.71 -20.19 4.63
CA LEU A 159 -7.47 -21.63 4.73
C LEU A 159 -6.64 -21.94 5.98
N LYS A 160 -7.09 -22.91 6.78
CA LYS A 160 -6.42 -23.39 7.99
C LYS A 160 -6.20 -24.90 7.90
N SER A 161 -4.95 -25.34 8.04
CA SER A 161 -4.56 -26.75 8.14
C SER A 161 -3.45 -26.88 9.17
N VAL A 162 -3.74 -27.47 10.32
CA VAL A 162 -2.86 -27.43 11.51
C VAL A 162 -2.86 -28.73 12.29
N ILE A 163 -1.73 -29.01 12.95
CA ILE A 163 -1.56 -30.11 13.91
C ILE A 163 -1.25 -29.56 15.30
N THR A 164 -1.72 -30.21 16.36
CA THR A 164 -1.40 -29.82 17.75
C THR A 164 0.06 -30.12 18.12
N GLY A 165 0.89 -29.08 18.24
CA GLY A 165 2.32 -29.18 18.52
C GLY A 165 2.68 -29.63 19.94
N THR A 166 1.74 -29.58 20.90
CA THR A 166 1.89 -30.22 22.23
C THR A 166 0.56 -30.81 22.71
N LEU A 167 0.64 -31.76 23.67
CA LEU A 167 -0.55 -32.31 24.33
C LEU A 167 -1.13 -31.28 25.31
N SER A 168 -2.41 -30.93 25.16
CA SER A 168 -3.10 -30.00 26.07
C SER A 168 -4.54 -30.44 26.31
N THR A 169 -4.88 -30.76 27.56
CA THR A 169 -6.24 -31.23 27.92
C THR A 169 -7.24 -30.10 28.16
N THR A 170 -6.82 -28.84 28.06
CA THR A 170 -7.63 -27.66 28.40
C THR A 170 -7.64 -26.58 27.32
N ALA A 171 -6.53 -26.40 26.59
CA ALA A 171 -6.41 -25.40 25.51
C ALA A 171 -5.56 -25.90 24.32
N PRO A 172 -5.94 -27.00 23.63
CA PRO A 172 -5.15 -27.57 22.54
C PRO A 172 -5.10 -26.69 21.27
N TRP A 173 -6.11 -25.85 21.03
CA TRP A 173 -6.06 -24.81 19.98
C TRP A 173 -4.90 -23.83 20.16
N GLY A 174 -4.46 -23.59 21.40
CA GLY A 174 -3.30 -22.77 21.73
C GLY A 174 -1.96 -23.47 21.51
N THR A 175 -1.94 -24.63 20.86
CA THR A 175 -0.74 -25.42 20.54
C THR A 175 -0.58 -25.67 19.04
N GLU A 176 -1.51 -25.18 18.21
CA GLU A 176 -1.57 -25.43 16.77
C GLU A 176 -0.33 -24.90 16.05
N VAL A 177 0.26 -25.75 15.20
CA VAL A 177 1.32 -25.40 14.24
C VAL A 177 0.87 -25.79 12.83
N GLY A 178 1.13 -24.92 11.85
CA GLY A 178 0.74 -25.12 10.45
C GLY A 178 0.22 -23.86 9.76
N LEU A 179 -0.75 -24.02 8.87
CA LEU A 179 -1.35 -22.95 8.08
C LEU A 179 -2.51 -22.29 8.84
N SER A 180 -2.47 -20.97 9.01
CA SER A 180 -3.45 -20.17 9.78
C SER A 180 -3.80 -20.71 11.19
N PRO A 181 -2.81 -20.99 12.06
CA PRO A 181 -3.04 -21.44 13.44
C PRO A 181 -3.68 -20.34 14.30
N THR A 182 -4.33 -20.73 15.39
CA THR A 182 -5.01 -19.79 16.30
C THR A 182 -4.04 -18.78 16.93
N ASN A 183 -2.77 -19.14 17.10
CA ASN A 183 -1.68 -18.23 17.46
C ASN A 183 -0.80 -17.97 16.23
N ALA A 184 -0.89 -16.79 15.60
CA ALA A 184 -0.19 -16.50 14.34
C ALA A 184 1.32 -16.80 14.37
N GLY A 185 2.01 -16.51 15.48
CA GLY A 185 3.43 -16.81 15.68
C GLY A 185 3.82 -18.30 15.80
N GLN A 186 2.87 -19.22 15.59
CA GLN A 186 3.11 -20.67 15.52
C GLN A 186 2.97 -21.22 14.08
N GLY A 187 2.94 -20.37 13.06
CA GLY A 187 2.85 -20.81 11.67
C GLY A 187 2.89 -19.66 10.67
N VAL A 188 2.25 -19.86 9.52
CA VAL A 188 2.15 -18.86 8.44
C VAL A 188 0.69 -18.63 8.04
N PRO A 189 0.30 -17.42 7.62
CA PRO A 189 -1.07 -17.14 7.17
C PRO A 189 -1.36 -17.88 5.87
N GLY A 190 -2.50 -18.58 5.81
CA GLY A 190 -2.98 -19.21 4.59
C GLY A 190 -3.63 -18.24 3.61
N PRO A 191 -3.81 -18.66 2.35
CA PRO A 191 -4.58 -17.90 1.36
C PRO A 191 -6.04 -17.79 1.77
N THR A 192 -6.74 -16.81 1.21
CA THR A 192 -8.21 -16.79 1.18
C THR A 192 -8.72 -17.84 0.20
N THR A 193 -9.96 -18.32 0.38
CA THR A 193 -10.55 -19.37 -0.45
C THR A 193 -11.82 -18.89 -1.16
N GLY A 194 -12.04 -19.36 -2.38
CA GLY A 194 -13.26 -19.07 -3.16
C GLY A 194 -14.47 -19.91 -2.74
N ASP A 195 -15.46 -19.98 -3.64
CA ASP A 195 -16.68 -20.79 -3.56
C ASP A 195 -16.75 -21.90 -4.64
N GLY A 196 -15.68 -22.07 -5.43
CA GLY A 196 -15.49 -23.16 -6.37
C GLY A 196 -14.99 -24.46 -5.73
N TRP A 197 -14.80 -25.49 -6.56
CA TRP A 197 -14.04 -26.68 -6.18
C TRP A 197 -12.56 -26.32 -5.98
N MET A 198 -11.96 -26.86 -4.92
CA MET A 198 -10.53 -26.73 -4.62
C MET A 198 -9.95 -28.08 -4.16
N LEU A 199 -8.69 -28.35 -4.50
CA LEU A 199 -7.93 -29.47 -3.94
C LEU A 199 -7.06 -28.96 -2.80
N VAL A 200 -7.31 -29.45 -1.58
CA VAL A 200 -6.42 -29.20 -0.44
C VAL A 200 -5.64 -30.48 -0.14
N THR A 201 -4.31 -30.40 -0.29
CA THR A 201 -3.41 -31.51 0.05
C THR A 201 -2.53 -31.10 1.23
N THR A 202 -2.64 -31.79 2.36
CA THR A 202 -1.78 -31.59 3.52
C THR A 202 -0.85 -32.78 3.72
N VAL A 203 0.46 -32.52 3.73
CA VAL A 203 1.52 -33.47 4.02
C VAL A 203 2.05 -33.20 5.43
N ILE A 204 1.89 -34.14 6.35
CA ILE A 204 2.47 -34.13 7.70
C ILE A 204 3.59 -35.16 7.73
N GLN A 205 4.80 -34.76 8.07
CA GLN A 205 5.97 -35.64 8.10
C GLN A 205 6.95 -35.24 9.21
N PRO A 206 7.98 -36.06 9.54
CA PRO A 206 8.96 -35.71 10.56
C PRO A 206 9.66 -34.39 10.22
N GLY A 207 9.42 -33.36 11.03
CA GLY A 207 10.03 -32.03 10.88
C GLY A 207 9.18 -30.98 10.16
N SER A 208 8.13 -31.33 9.41
CA SER A 208 7.28 -30.33 8.72
C SER A 208 5.81 -30.72 8.53
N ILE A 209 4.92 -29.72 8.57
CA ILE A 209 3.59 -29.77 7.96
C ILE A 209 3.59 -28.84 6.76
N THR A 210 3.20 -29.34 5.59
CA THR A 210 3.09 -28.58 4.35
C THR A 210 1.67 -28.69 3.82
N THR A 211 1.06 -27.57 3.47
CA THR A 211 -0.26 -27.51 2.86
C THR A 211 -0.14 -26.96 1.44
N TYR A 212 -0.83 -27.62 0.51
CA TYR A 212 -1.01 -27.20 -0.86
C TYR A 212 -2.49 -26.87 -1.10
N LEU A 213 -2.74 -25.89 -1.95
CA LEU A 213 -4.05 -25.50 -2.46
C LEU A 213 -3.94 -25.47 -3.99
N ASP A 214 -4.79 -26.22 -4.68
CA ASP A 214 -4.90 -26.23 -6.14
C ASP A 214 -3.54 -26.46 -6.84
N GLY A 215 -2.84 -27.50 -6.37
CA GLY A 215 -1.50 -27.90 -6.82
C GLY A 215 -0.36 -27.06 -6.24
N ALA A 216 -0.58 -25.79 -5.92
CA ALA A 216 0.45 -24.86 -5.43
C ALA A 216 0.69 -24.96 -3.92
N ALA A 217 1.93 -24.72 -3.47
CA ALA A 217 2.28 -24.75 -2.05
C ALA A 217 1.73 -23.51 -1.31
N ALA A 218 0.69 -23.70 -0.49
CA ALA A 218 0.07 -22.64 0.32
C ALA A 218 0.87 -22.29 1.58
N GLY A 219 1.75 -23.19 2.05
CA GLY A 219 2.72 -22.92 3.11
C GLY A 219 3.33 -24.17 3.73
N SER A 220 4.53 -24.06 4.27
CA SER A 220 5.21 -25.11 5.04
C SER A 220 5.71 -24.56 6.38
N VAL A 221 5.51 -25.33 7.46
CA VAL A 221 5.84 -24.92 8.83
C VAL A 221 6.60 -26.05 9.54
N PRO A 222 7.71 -25.76 10.25
CA PRO A 222 8.42 -26.77 11.04
C PRO A 222 7.55 -27.34 12.17
N VAL A 223 7.53 -28.67 12.32
CA VAL A 223 6.81 -29.34 13.42
C VAL A 223 7.71 -30.33 14.16
N THR A 224 7.52 -30.42 15.48
CA THR A 224 8.24 -31.34 16.38
C THR A 224 7.47 -32.64 16.64
N ARG A 225 6.32 -32.83 16.00
CA ARG A 225 5.41 -33.97 16.17
C ARG A 225 4.81 -34.42 14.84
N THR A 226 4.47 -35.69 14.77
CA THR A 226 3.84 -36.39 13.65
C THR A 226 2.44 -36.88 14.03
N VAL A 227 1.73 -37.54 13.12
CA VAL A 227 0.40 -38.12 13.43
C VAL A 227 0.52 -39.27 14.44
N ALA A 228 1.60 -40.06 14.38
CA ALA A 228 1.95 -41.08 15.37
C ALA A 228 2.03 -40.53 16.81
N ASP A 229 2.43 -39.26 16.97
CA ASP A 229 2.51 -38.59 18.27
C ASP A 229 1.14 -38.15 18.81
N LEU A 230 0.04 -38.24 18.04
CA LEU A 230 -1.30 -37.85 18.51
C LEU A 230 -1.99 -38.95 19.35
N GLY A 231 -1.50 -40.19 19.28
CA GLY A 231 -1.96 -41.31 20.09
C GLY A 231 -2.49 -42.50 19.26
N THR A 232 -3.50 -43.19 19.82
CA THR A 232 -4.22 -44.30 19.20
C THR A 232 -5.73 -44.17 19.43
N ASP A 233 -6.53 -45.00 18.75
CA ASP A 233 -8.00 -44.96 18.73
C ASP A 233 -8.57 -43.63 18.17
N LEU A 234 -7.76 -42.94 17.34
CA LEU A 234 -8.09 -41.63 16.77
C LEU A 234 -9.35 -41.69 15.92
N VAL A 235 -10.23 -40.69 16.03
CA VAL A 235 -11.41 -40.53 15.16
C VAL A 235 -11.06 -39.65 13.97
N GLY A 236 -11.58 -40.00 12.79
CA GLY A 236 -11.55 -39.17 11.59
C GLY A 236 -12.95 -38.76 11.16
N TYR A 237 -13.12 -37.52 10.71
CA TYR A 237 -14.40 -36.97 10.25
C TYR A 237 -14.24 -36.08 9.02
N VAL A 238 -15.26 -36.08 8.15
CA VAL A 238 -15.49 -35.03 7.13
C VAL A 238 -16.78 -34.30 7.49
N GLY A 239 -16.74 -32.96 7.50
CA GLY A 239 -17.87 -32.08 7.82
C GLY A 239 -18.04 -31.72 9.31
N ARG A 240 -17.15 -32.18 10.20
CA ARG A 240 -17.16 -31.87 11.64
C ARG A 240 -15.79 -32.10 12.29
N SER A 241 -15.66 -31.75 13.57
CA SER A 241 -14.55 -32.12 14.46
C SER A 241 -15.06 -32.87 15.70
N SER A 242 -14.18 -33.25 16.64
CA SER A 242 -14.60 -33.71 17.97
C SER A 242 -15.15 -32.57 18.86
N TYR A 243 -14.83 -31.30 18.55
CA TYR A 243 -15.36 -30.15 19.28
C TYR A 243 -16.89 -30.01 19.11
N ALA A 244 -17.50 -29.20 19.98
CA ALA A 244 -18.91 -28.79 19.88
C ALA A 244 -19.15 -27.66 18.85
N ASP A 245 -18.32 -27.58 17.81
CA ASP A 245 -18.37 -26.57 16.74
C ASP A 245 -19.52 -26.85 15.75
N PRO A 246 -20.03 -25.82 15.05
CA PRO A 246 -20.92 -26.01 13.90
C PRO A 246 -20.39 -27.04 12.90
N TYR A 247 -21.30 -27.87 12.38
CA TYR A 247 -21.06 -28.72 11.22
C TYR A 247 -20.78 -27.84 10.00
N TRP A 248 -19.77 -28.24 9.23
CA TRP A 248 -19.40 -27.58 7.99
C TRP A 248 -20.44 -27.85 6.90
N ARG A 249 -20.76 -26.79 6.15
CA ARG A 249 -21.58 -26.82 4.94
C ARG A 249 -20.69 -26.69 3.71
N GLY A 250 -20.84 -27.61 2.78
CA GLY A 250 -20.02 -27.69 1.57
C GLY A 250 -20.14 -29.04 0.90
N GLN A 251 -19.39 -29.25 -0.17
CA GLN A 251 -19.40 -30.48 -0.96
C GLN A 251 -18.02 -31.15 -0.94
N VAL A 252 -17.97 -32.47 -0.99
CA VAL A 252 -16.71 -33.25 -1.12
C VAL A 252 -16.91 -34.30 -2.22
N ARG A 253 -15.94 -34.43 -3.13
CA ARG A 253 -16.00 -35.40 -4.24
C ARG A 253 -14.99 -36.54 -4.13
N ASP A 254 -13.80 -36.22 -3.64
CA ASP A 254 -12.71 -37.18 -3.43
C ASP A 254 -12.02 -36.91 -2.08
N LEU A 255 -11.66 -37.98 -1.38
CA LEU A 255 -10.74 -37.95 -0.25
C LEU A 255 -9.75 -39.12 -0.35
N THR A 256 -8.47 -38.81 -0.46
CA THR A 256 -7.37 -39.77 -0.42
C THR A 256 -6.50 -39.56 0.82
N VAL A 257 -6.14 -40.64 1.51
CA VAL A 257 -5.27 -40.65 2.70
C VAL A 257 -4.15 -41.68 2.50
N SER A 258 -2.89 -41.25 2.54
CA SER A 258 -1.71 -42.10 2.29
C SER A 258 -0.58 -41.92 3.32
N THR A 259 0.35 -42.87 3.37
CA THR A 259 1.58 -42.84 4.18
C THR A 259 2.78 -42.20 3.48
N SER A 260 2.66 -41.95 2.18
CA SER A 260 3.70 -41.33 1.35
C SER A 260 3.70 -39.80 1.46
N ALA A 261 4.85 -39.17 1.22
CA ALA A 261 4.99 -37.71 1.09
C ALA A 261 5.26 -37.35 -0.39
N PRO A 262 4.28 -36.81 -1.13
CA PRO A 262 4.47 -36.42 -2.52
C PRO A 262 5.40 -35.20 -2.66
N THR A 263 6.10 -35.10 -3.79
CA THR A 263 6.79 -33.86 -4.18
C THR A 263 5.79 -32.81 -4.63
N ALA A 264 6.18 -31.52 -4.64
CA ALA A 264 5.34 -30.45 -5.18
C ALA A 264 4.94 -30.74 -6.65
N ASP A 265 5.89 -31.17 -7.48
CA ASP A 265 5.69 -31.63 -8.86
C ASP A 265 4.70 -32.79 -8.99
N GLN A 266 4.45 -33.57 -7.93
CA GLN A 266 3.43 -34.62 -7.91
C GLN A 266 2.07 -34.02 -7.51
N VAL A 267 1.99 -33.24 -6.43
CA VAL A 267 0.74 -32.58 -6.00
C VAL A 267 0.16 -31.66 -7.08
N ALA A 268 1.02 -30.97 -7.84
CA ALA A 268 0.60 -30.15 -8.98
C ALA A 268 0.09 -30.97 -10.17
N ARG A 269 0.65 -32.17 -10.43
CA ARG A 269 0.12 -33.14 -11.41
C ARG A 269 -1.21 -33.72 -10.96
N ASP A 270 -1.29 -34.18 -9.71
CA ASP A 270 -2.51 -34.76 -9.13
C ASP A 270 -3.67 -33.76 -9.15
N TYR A 271 -3.37 -32.45 -9.01
CA TYR A 271 -4.33 -31.38 -9.23
C TYR A 271 -4.79 -31.32 -10.70
N LEU A 272 -3.87 -31.13 -11.67
CA LEU A 272 -4.25 -30.98 -13.08
C LEU A 272 -4.93 -32.22 -13.67
N GLU A 273 -4.55 -33.43 -13.23
CA GLU A 273 -5.24 -34.68 -13.62
C GLU A 273 -6.65 -34.81 -13.02
N GLY A 274 -6.96 -34.04 -11.96
CA GLY A 274 -8.29 -33.96 -11.35
C GLY A 274 -9.14 -32.75 -11.76
N VAL A 275 -8.68 -31.86 -12.64
CA VAL A 275 -9.46 -30.71 -13.12
C VAL A 275 -10.27 -31.08 -14.37
N ASP A 276 -11.60 -31.06 -14.25
CA ASP A 276 -12.52 -31.39 -15.35
C ASP A 276 -12.63 -30.32 -16.45
N ASP A 277 -12.22 -29.08 -16.14
CA ASP A 277 -12.26 -27.97 -17.09
C ASP A 277 -11.00 -27.92 -17.95
N GLU A 278 -11.15 -28.35 -19.22
CA GLU A 278 -10.10 -28.21 -20.25
C GLU A 278 -9.56 -26.78 -20.38
N ALA A 279 -10.34 -25.73 -20.09
CA ALA A 279 -9.86 -24.35 -20.21
C ALA A 279 -8.87 -24.01 -19.09
N THR A 280 -9.18 -24.36 -17.84
CA THR A 280 -8.29 -24.24 -16.69
C THR A 280 -7.00 -25.04 -16.87
N VAL A 281 -7.10 -26.31 -17.30
CA VAL A 281 -5.89 -27.12 -17.59
C VAL A 281 -5.06 -26.47 -18.71
N ARG A 282 -5.69 -26.05 -19.82
CA ARG A 282 -4.98 -25.43 -20.94
C ARG A 282 -4.31 -24.11 -20.54
N ALA A 283 -4.96 -23.28 -19.72
CA ALA A 283 -4.37 -22.05 -19.18
C ALA A 283 -3.15 -22.35 -18.28
N ALA A 284 -3.19 -23.41 -17.47
CA ALA A 284 -2.04 -23.85 -16.69
C ALA A 284 -0.89 -24.35 -17.58
N LEU A 285 -1.18 -25.07 -18.66
CA LEU A 285 -0.18 -25.50 -19.66
C LEU A 285 0.42 -24.31 -20.44
N GLU A 286 -0.39 -23.33 -20.81
CA GLU A 286 0.07 -22.10 -21.47
C GLU A 286 0.93 -21.24 -20.54
N ALA A 287 0.62 -21.19 -19.24
CA ALA A 287 1.44 -20.51 -18.23
C ALA A 287 2.76 -21.26 -17.95
N ASP A 288 2.74 -22.59 -17.80
CA ASP A 288 3.95 -23.38 -17.67
C ASP A 288 4.84 -23.26 -18.92
N ALA A 289 4.24 -23.25 -20.11
CA ALA A 289 4.95 -22.99 -21.36
C ALA A 289 5.51 -21.55 -21.40
N ALA A 290 4.78 -20.55 -20.91
CA ALA A 290 5.24 -19.15 -20.82
C ALA A 290 6.44 -18.97 -19.87
N GLU A 291 6.56 -19.79 -18.83
CA GLU A 291 7.67 -19.78 -17.87
C GLU A 291 8.93 -20.52 -18.32
N ILE A 292 8.92 -21.21 -19.47
CA ILE A 292 10.13 -21.86 -20.01
C ILE A 292 11.14 -20.81 -20.49
N ASP A 293 12.11 -20.53 -19.64
CA ASP A 293 13.38 -19.88 -19.98
C ASP A 293 14.50 -20.93 -20.11
N LEU A 294 15.40 -20.72 -21.08
CA LEU A 294 16.59 -21.55 -21.31
C LEU A 294 17.90 -20.80 -20.99
N GLY A 295 17.81 -19.55 -20.55
CA GLY A 295 18.95 -18.68 -20.28
C GLY A 295 19.44 -17.93 -21.53
N PRO A 296 20.59 -17.24 -21.43
CA PRO A 296 21.09 -16.37 -22.49
C PRO A 296 21.47 -17.16 -23.75
N SER A 297 21.14 -16.56 -24.90
CA SER A 297 21.58 -17.00 -26.23
C SER A 297 22.47 -15.90 -26.83
N PRO A 298 23.54 -16.23 -27.57
CA PRO A 298 23.92 -17.56 -28.06
C PRO A 298 24.61 -18.46 -27.00
N VAL A 299 24.53 -19.78 -27.21
CA VAL A 299 24.99 -20.80 -26.26
C VAL A 299 26.34 -21.42 -26.67
N THR A 300 27.16 -21.75 -25.68
CA THR A 300 28.50 -22.37 -25.85
C THR A 300 28.68 -23.69 -25.08
N ALA A 301 27.66 -24.15 -24.37
CA ALA A 301 27.69 -25.33 -23.49
C ALA A 301 26.28 -25.94 -23.38
N ASP A 302 26.21 -27.19 -22.91
CA ASP A 302 24.97 -27.96 -22.77
C ASP A 302 23.87 -27.21 -22.00
N LEU A 303 22.66 -27.17 -22.57
CA LEU A 303 21.47 -26.60 -21.94
C LEU A 303 20.79 -27.61 -21.02
N ARG A 304 20.40 -27.15 -19.83
CA ARG A 304 19.55 -27.95 -18.93
C ARG A 304 18.07 -27.71 -19.26
N LEU A 305 17.56 -28.44 -20.25
CA LEU A 305 16.15 -28.34 -20.65
C LEU A 305 15.21 -28.85 -19.54
N PRO A 306 14.14 -28.12 -19.16
CA PRO A 306 13.19 -28.56 -18.14
C PRO A 306 12.32 -29.72 -18.67
N THR A 307 12.08 -30.72 -17.82
CA THR A 307 11.20 -31.87 -18.09
C THR A 307 9.83 -31.76 -17.41
N THR A 308 9.66 -30.78 -16.53
CA THR A 308 8.41 -30.43 -15.85
C THR A 308 8.24 -28.92 -15.81
N GLY A 309 7.00 -28.44 -15.86
CA GLY A 309 6.63 -27.04 -15.59
C GLY A 309 6.18 -26.84 -14.13
N SER A 310 6.08 -25.58 -13.70
CA SER A 310 5.87 -25.23 -12.28
C SER A 310 4.49 -25.63 -11.74
N ARG A 311 3.48 -25.73 -12.60
CA ARG A 311 2.12 -26.23 -12.29
C ARG A 311 1.98 -27.73 -12.54
N GLY A 312 3.09 -28.44 -12.71
CA GLY A 312 3.11 -29.90 -12.85
C GLY A 312 2.95 -30.41 -14.29
N SER A 313 2.93 -29.55 -15.30
CA SER A 313 2.97 -30.06 -16.68
C SER A 313 4.21 -30.92 -16.94
N THR A 314 4.11 -31.94 -17.79
CA THR A 314 5.26 -32.68 -18.31
C THR A 314 5.74 -32.01 -19.58
N VAL A 315 7.04 -31.74 -19.67
CA VAL A 315 7.67 -31.08 -20.81
C VAL A 315 8.55 -32.08 -21.57
N THR A 316 8.35 -32.17 -22.88
CA THR A 316 9.18 -32.96 -23.80
C THR A 316 9.67 -32.07 -24.93
N TRP A 317 10.83 -32.40 -25.51
CA TRP A 317 11.55 -31.50 -26.42
C TRP A 317 11.81 -32.12 -27.78
N GLN A 318 11.79 -31.28 -28.82
CA GLN A 318 12.28 -31.59 -30.16
C GLN A 318 13.22 -30.46 -30.62
N SER A 319 14.32 -30.82 -31.29
CA SER A 319 15.22 -29.87 -31.95
C SER A 319 15.03 -29.88 -33.47
N SER A 320 15.09 -28.70 -34.09
CA SER A 320 15.14 -28.55 -35.55
C SER A 320 16.47 -28.97 -36.16
N ASP A 321 17.57 -28.89 -35.40
CA ASP A 321 18.88 -29.39 -35.80
C ASP A 321 19.60 -30.13 -34.64
N PRO A 322 19.32 -31.44 -34.48
CA PRO A 322 19.99 -32.30 -33.51
C PRO A 322 21.48 -32.55 -33.79
N GLN A 323 22.11 -31.92 -34.79
CA GLN A 323 23.57 -31.96 -34.97
C GLN A 323 24.27 -30.94 -34.09
N HIS A 324 23.66 -29.78 -33.84
CA HIS A 324 24.27 -28.68 -33.08
C HIS A 324 23.67 -28.47 -31.68
N LEU A 325 22.39 -28.82 -31.48
CA LEU A 325 21.73 -28.82 -30.17
C LEU A 325 20.68 -29.93 -30.11
N THR A 326 20.89 -30.94 -29.26
CA THR A 326 20.01 -32.12 -29.20
C THR A 326 18.72 -31.86 -28.40
N ALA A 327 17.75 -32.79 -28.49
CA ALA A 327 16.51 -32.74 -27.71
C ALA A 327 16.73 -32.97 -26.19
N GLU A 328 17.93 -33.41 -25.80
CA GLU A 328 18.39 -33.54 -24.42
C GLU A 328 19.21 -32.31 -23.95
N GLY A 329 19.40 -31.31 -24.83
CA GLY A 329 20.13 -30.09 -24.54
C GLY A 329 21.64 -30.13 -24.80
N VAL A 330 22.19 -31.23 -25.31
CA VAL A 330 23.63 -31.36 -25.58
C VAL A 330 24.03 -30.48 -26.77
N VAL A 331 25.11 -29.71 -26.63
CA VAL A 331 25.58 -28.73 -27.63
C VAL A 331 26.86 -29.21 -28.31
N ASP A 332 26.88 -29.22 -29.65
CA ASP A 332 28.08 -29.41 -30.47
C ASP A 332 28.27 -28.18 -31.39
N ARG A 333 29.32 -27.40 -31.16
CA ARG A 333 29.43 -26.06 -31.75
C ARG A 333 29.87 -26.11 -33.22
N PRO A 334 29.23 -25.33 -34.12
CA PRO A 334 29.67 -25.23 -35.51
C PRO A 334 31.07 -24.60 -35.59
N ALA A 335 31.85 -24.91 -36.63
CA ALA A 335 33.25 -24.47 -36.72
C ALA A 335 33.43 -23.03 -37.24
N ASP A 336 32.54 -22.58 -38.14
CA ASP A 336 32.71 -21.35 -38.92
C ASP A 336 31.74 -20.24 -38.47
N ASP A 337 30.43 -20.42 -38.68
CA ASP A 337 29.36 -19.46 -38.40
C ASP A 337 28.38 -19.96 -37.31
N ASP A 338 27.74 -19.03 -36.58
CA ASP A 338 26.68 -19.34 -35.61
C ASP A 338 25.46 -20.01 -36.29
N VAL A 339 24.81 -20.96 -35.60
CA VAL A 339 23.64 -21.70 -36.13
C VAL A 339 22.41 -21.48 -35.25
N GLU A 340 21.31 -20.99 -35.84
CA GLU A 340 20.00 -20.93 -35.18
C GLU A 340 19.35 -22.31 -35.13
N VAL A 341 18.98 -22.77 -33.93
CA VAL A 341 18.25 -24.02 -33.69
C VAL A 341 16.94 -23.71 -32.99
N VAL A 342 15.83 -24.19 -33.52
CA VAL A 342 14.52 -24.08 -32.86
C VAL A 342 14.33 -25.32 -31.98
N LEU A 343 14.26 -25.10 -30.67
CA LEU A 343 13.79 -26.08 -29.71
C LEU A 343 12.29 -25.90 -29.49
N THR A 344 11.50 -26.94 -29.76
CA THR A 344 10.06 -26.97 -29.48
C THR A 344 9.80 -27.81 -28.24
N ALA A 345 9.27 -27.16 -27.20
CA ALA A 345 8.72 -27.79 -26.00
C ALA A 345 7.25 -28.16 -26.24
N THR A 346 6.92 -29.44 -26.10
CA THR A 346 5.54 -29.94 -25.99
C THR A 346 5.22 -30.12 -24.51
N VAL A 347 4.29 -29.33 -24.00
CA VAL A 347 3.95 -29.15 -22.58
C VAL A 347 2.57 -29.78 -22.34
N THR A 348 2.46 -30.77 -21.45
CA THR A 348 1.33 -31.72 -21.40
C THR A 348 0.84 -32.05 -19.99
N ALA A 349 -0.47 -32.07 -19.76
CA ALA A 349 -1.14 -32.60 -18.56
C ALA A 349 -2.59 -33.00 -18.90
N ALA A 350 -3.17 -33.95 -18.14
CA ALA A 350 -4.55 -34.46 -18.32
C ALA A 350 -4.92 -34.87 -19.78
N GLY A 351 -3.94 -35.24 -20.61
CA GLY A 351 -4.12 -35.57 -22.03
C GLY A 351 -4.25 -34.36 -22.97
N ILE A 352 -4.16 -33.13 -22.47
CA ILE A 352 -4.05 -31.90 -23.26
C ILE A 352 -2.56 -31.56 -23.43
N SER A 353 -2.19 -31.06 -24.60
CA SER A 353 -0.84 -30.55 -24.89
C SER A 353 -0.90 -29.16 -25.52
N VAL A 354 0.11 -28.34 -25.24
CA VAL A 354 0.42 -27.09 -25.95
C VAL A 354 1.90 -27.12 -26.39
N GLU A 355 2.27 -26.26 -27.34
CA GLU A 355 3.64 -26.18 -27.87
C GLU A 355 4.21 -24.77 -27.74
N ARG A 356 5.48 -24.66 -27.30
CA ARG A 356 6.28 -23.44 -27.39
C ARG A 356 7.56 -23.71 -28.16
N SER A 357 7.79 -22.94 -29.22
CA SER A 357 9.08 -22.92 -29.92
C SER A 357 9.96 -21.79 -29.38
N ILE A 358 11.22 -22.11 -29.12
CA ILE A 358 12.26 -21.19 -28.65
C ILE A 358 13.43 -21.28 -29.64
N THR A 359 13.81 -20.17 -30.25
CA THR A 359 15.02 -20.10 -31.08
C THR A 359 16.24 -19.91 -30.18
N VAL A 360 17.23 -20.79 -30.32
CA VAL A 360 18.50 -20.76 -29.61
C VAL A 360 19.61 -20.73 -30.64
N THR A 361 20.45 -19.70 -30.62
CA THR A 361 21.66 -19.64 -31.44
C THR A 361 22.79 -20.42 -30.77
N VAL A 362 23.35 -21.41 -31.46
CA VAL A 362 24.56 -22.13 -31.04
C VAL A 362 25.77 -21.41 -31.61
N ALA A 363 26.68 -20.96 -30.75
CA ALA A 363 27.80 -20.11 -31.16
C ALA A 363 28.96 -20.89 -31.79
N ALA A 364 29.55 -20.36 -32.86
CA ALA A 364 30.70 -20.97 -33.53
C ALA A 364 31.92 -21.12 -32.61
N ASP A 365 32.65 -22.24 -32.73
CA ASP A 365 33.91 -22.51 -32.03
C ASP A 365 35.14 -21.95 -32.77
N SER A 366 35.03 -20.70 -33.20
CA SER A 366 36.16 -19.92 -33.73
C SER A 366 36.78 -19.03 -32.64
N PRO A 367 38.09 -18.73 -32.68
CA PRO A 367 38.72 -17.83 -31.71
C PRO A 367 38.14 -16.41 -31.75
N SER A 368 37.76 -15.92 -32.93
CA SER A 368 37.10 -14.62 -33.11
C SER A 368 35.74 -14.58 -32.42
N ARG A 369 34.89 -15.61 -32.64
CA ARG A 369 33.57 -15.64 -32.01
C ARG A 369 33.67 -15.85 -30.51
N SER A 370 34.58 -16.71 -30.06
CA SER A 370 34.81 -16.95 -28.63
C SER A 370 35.31 -15.70 -27.91
N LEU A 371 36.17 -14.88 -28.54
CA LEU A 371 36.59 -13.58 -28.04
C LEU A 371 35.43 -12.58 -27.93
N GLU A 372 34.56 -12.49 -28.96
CA GLU A 372 33.35 -11.65 -28.89
C GLU A 372 32.45 -12.05 -27.72
N LEU A 373 32.21 -13.35 -27.52
CA LEU A 373 31.34 -13.86 -26.45
C LEU A 373 31.89 -13.62 -25.04
N VAL A 374 33.23 -13.56 -24.88
CA VAL A 374 33.85 -13.18 -23.60
C VAL A 374 33.68 -11.67 -23.35
N ALA A 375 33.82 -10.86 -24.40
CA ALA A 375 33.65 -9.41 -24.32
C ALA A 375 32.19 -8.99 -24.10
N ASP A 376 31.24 -9.62 -24.81
CA ASP A 376 29.80 -9.33 -24.72
C ASP A 376 29.19 -9.75 -23.38
N ARG A 377 29.72 -10.80 -22.73
CA ARG A 377 29.29 -11.23 -21.39
C ARG A 377 29.98 -10.50 -20.25
N PHE A 378 30.99 -9.66 -20.52
CA PHE A 378 31.69 -8.95 -19.46
C PHE A 378 30.88 -7.74 -19.00
N ASP A 379 30.21 -7.90 -17.87
CA ASP A 379 29.70 -6.80 -17.08
C ASP A 379 30.80 -6.25 -16.15
N LEU A 380 30.94 -4.92 -16.13
CA LEU A 380 31.80 -4.18 -15.20
C LEU A 380 31.25 -4.25 -13.75
N GLY A 381 29.96 -4.53 -13.59
CA GLY A 381 29.28 -4.68 -12.31
C GLY A 381 28.97 -3.35 -11.61
N THR A 382 29.14 -2.21 -12.29
CA THR A 382 28.75 -0.88 -11.80
C THR A 382 28.67 0.13 -12.94
N THR A 383 27.74 1.08 -12.83
CA THR A 383 27.65 2.27 -13.69
C THR A 383 27.89 3.57 -12.93
N HIS A 384 27.99 3.54 -11.58
CA HIS A 384 28.19 4.73 -10.75
C HIS A 384 29.34 4.51 -9.75
N LEU A 385 30.31 5.44 -9.74
CA LEU A 385 31.57 5.30 -9.01
C LEU A 385 31.63 6.27 -7.82
N SER A 386 31.37 5.74 -6.62
CA SER A 386 31.60 6.42 -5.33
C SER A 386 33.02 6.23 -4.78
N GLY A 387 33.84 5.38 -5.41
CA GLY A 387 35.20 5.04 -5.05
C GLY A 387 35.87 4.21 -6.14
N ASP A 388 37.05 3.65 -5.85
CA ASP A 388 37.84 2.86 -6.80
C ASP A 388 37.06 1.67 -7.41
N VAL A 389 37.31 1.38 -8.68
CA VAL A 389 36.62 0.35 -9.47
C VAL A 389 37.58 -0.78 -9.87
N VAL A 390 37.21 -2.04 -9.64
CA VAL A 390 38.05 -3.18 -10.00
C VAL A 390 37.97 -3.43 -11.51
N LEU A 391 38.97 -2.94 -12.25
CA LEU A 391 39.15 -3.21 -13.68
C LEU A 391 39.88 -4.55 -13.88
N ARG A 392 39.15 -5.61 -14.24
CA ARG A 392 39.74 -6.95 -14.44
C ARG A 392 40.69 -6.95 -15.65
N THR A 393 41.88 -7.55 -15.49
CA THR A 393 42.89 -7.67 -16.56
C THR A 393 42.90 -9.03 -17.26
N GLU A 394 42.09 -9.97 -16.80
CA GLU A 394 41.85 -11.28 -17.42
C GLU A 394 40.38 -11.66 -17.17
N VAL A 395 39.71 -12.22 -18.17
CA VAL A 395 38.35 -12.74 -18.08
C VAL A 395 38.31 -14.08 -18.83
N ASP A 396 38.06 -15.18 -18.13
CA ASP A 396 37.93 -16.53 -18.69
C ASP A 396 39.08 -16.95 -19.64
N GLY A 397 40.32 -16.55 -19.34
CA GLY A 397 41.50 -16.83 -20.17
C GLY A 397 41.71 -15.87 -21.36
N THR A 398 40.91 -14.81 -21.47
CA THR A 398 41.11 -13.68 -22.39
C THR A 398 41.79 -12.53 -21.64
N ASP A 399 42.91 -12.02 -22.16
CA ASP A 399 43.58 -10.84 -21.60
C ASP A 399 42.69 -9.59 -21.78
N VAL A 400 42.69 -8.66 -20.82
CA VAL A 400 41.94 -7.40 -20.91
C VAL A 400 42.83 -6.22 -20.54
N THR A 401 42.82 -5.18 -21.38
CA THR A 401 43.55 -3.93 -21.15
C THR A 401 42.61 -2.73 -21.19
N TRP A 402 42.86 -1.73 -20.35
CA TRP A 402 41.93 -0.64 -20.11
C TRP A 402 42.48 0.72 -20.52
N SER A 403 41.60 1.59 -21.00
CA SER A 403 41.83 3.03 -21.15
C SER A 403 40.57 3.82 -20.79
N SER A 404 40.73 5.10 -20.49
CA SER A 404 39.66 5.99 -20.01
C SER A 404 39.60 7.25 -20.85
N SER A 405 38.38 7.75 -21.12
CA SER A 405 38.17 9.07 -21.74
C SER A 405 38.69 10.22 -20.87
N ASP A 406 38.75 10.03 -19.56
CA ASP A 406 39.43 10.92 -18.62
C ASP A 406 40.23 10.11 -17.58
N ALA A 407 41.54 9.98 -17.85
CA ALA A 407 42.49 9.28 -16.99
C ALA A 407 42.85 10.04 -15.69
N ALA A 408 42.33 11.25 -15.48
CA ALA A 408 42.41 11.96 -14.20
C ALA A 408 41.19 11.69 -13.31
N ALA A 409 40.02 11.44 -13.90
CA ALA A 409 38.80 11.04 -13.17
C ALA A 409 38.79 9.53 -12.85
N VAL A 410 39.15 8.68 -13.81
CA VAL A 410 39.31 7.22 -13.61
C VAL A 410 40.59 6.74 -14.29
N ALA A 411 41.57 6.32 -13.50
CA ALA A 411 42.86 5.84 -13.99
C ALA A 411 42.77 4.40 -14.56
N PRO A 412 43.68 3.98 -15.47
CA PRO A 412 43.66 2.64 -16.08
C PRO A 412 43.90 1.46 -15.12
N ASP A 413 44.27 1.71 -13.87
CA ASP A 413 44.37 0.72 -12.78
C ASP A 413 43.11 0.64 -11.90
N GLY A 414 42.11 1.48 -12.17
CA GLY A 414 40.85 1.52 -11.44
C GLY A 414 40.75 2.61 -10.36
N THR A 415 41.80 3.40 -10.11
CA THR A 415 41.75 4.49 -9.12
C THR A 415 40.83 5.62 -9.58
N VAL A 416 39.90 6.05 -8.71
CA VAL A 416 38.87 7.06 -9.02
C VAL A 416 39.11 8.36 -8.23
N THR A 417 39.12 9.50 -8.94
CA THR A 417 39.21 10.84 -8.32
C THR A 417 37.91 11.60 -8.53
N ARG A 418 37.16 11.84 -7.45
CA ARG A 418 35.84 12.50 -7.48
C ARG A 418 35.98 14.03 -7.44
N GLY A 419 35.31 14.71 -8.36
CA GLY A 419 35.27 16.19 -8.47
C GLY A 419 34.17 16.82 -7.62
N ALA A 420 34.00 18.14 -7.69
CA ALA A 420 32.90 18.84 -7.01
C ALA A 420 31.54 18.70 -7.72
N THR A 421 31.54 18.15 -8.93
CA THR A 421 30.36 17.81 -9.75
C THR A 421 30.51 16.38 -10.26
N GLU A 422 29.41 15.77 -10.67
CA GLU A 422 29.43 14.46 -11.32
C GLU A 422 30.11 14.56 -12.70
N GLN A 423 30.68 13.46 -13.17
CA GLN A 423 31.37 13.38 -14.45
C GLN A 423 31.13 12.03 -15.14
N GLN A 424 30.54 12.06 -16.34
CA GLN A 424 30.45 10.90 -17.22
C GLN A 424 31.85 10.58 -17.79
N VAL A 425 32.24 9.31 -17.71
CA VAL A 425 33.52 8.79 -18.22
C VAL A 425 33.23 7.54 -19.05
N THR A 426 33.87 7.40 -20.21
CA THR A 426 33.83 6.18 -21.02
C THR A 426 35.10 5.38 -20.78
N LEU A 427 34.97 4.20 -20.19
CA LEU A 427 36.04 3.22 -20.06
C LEU A 427 36.03 2.30 -21.29
N THR A 428 37.18 2.11 -21.91
CA THR A 428 37.36 1.18 -23.04
C THR A 428 38.15 -0.03 -22.57
N ALA A 429 37.53 -1.21 -22.65
CA ALA A 429 38.17 -2.49 -22.41
C ALA A 429 38.52 -3.15 -23.75
N THR A 430 39.81 -3.29 -24.04
CA THR A 430 40.33 -4.05 -25.17
C THR A 430 40.61 -5.49 -24.70
N PHE A 431 39.76 -6.42 -25.13
CA PHE A 431 39.91 -7.86 -24.91
C PHE A 431 40.85 -8.45 -25.96
N ALA A 432 41.69 -9.42 -25.59
CA ALA A 432 42.66 -10.06 -26.48
C ALA A 432 42.75 -11.58 -26.28
N LEU A 433 42.63 -12.35 -27.38
CA LEU A 433 42.74 -13.81 -27.40
C LEU A 433 43.40 -14.26 -28.72
N ASP A 434 44.40 -15.13 -28.64
CA ASP A 434 45.17 -15.67 -29.79
C ASP A 434 45.72 -14.62 -30.79
N GLY A 435 45.89 -13.36 -30.35
CA GLY A 435 46.35 -12.23 -31.17
C GLY A 435 45.24 -11.51 -31.96
N LEU A 436 43.98 -11.89 -31.75
CA LEU A 436 42.79 -11.10 -32.10
C LEU A 436 42.46 -10.14 -30.95
N THR A 437 41.79 -9.03 -31.26
CA THR A 437 41.34 -8.04 -30.26
C THR A 437 39.94 -7.52 -30.56
N THR A 438 39.15 -7.23 -29.53
CA THR A 438 37.84 -6.55 -29.64
C THR A 438 37.64 -5.58 -28.49
N ASP A 439 37.01 -4.43 -28.74
CA ASP A 439 36.81 -3.37 -27.75
C ASP A 439 35.37 -3.36 -27.24
N ARG A 440 35.16 -3.08 -25.95
CA ARG A 440 33.85 -2.73 -25.37
C ARG A 440 33.95 -1.42 -24.62
N LEU A 441 32.86 -0.65 -24.66
CA LEU A 441 32.74 0.66 -24.02
C LEU A 441 31.79 0.54 -22.83
N TYR A 442 32.22 1.03 -21.68
CA TYR A 442 31.43 1.11 -20.45
C TYR A 442 31.31 2.58 -20.07
N GLU A 443 30.11 3.12 -20.13
CA GLU A 443 29.82 4.45 -19.61
C GLU A 443 29.58 4.37 -18.10
N VAL A 444 30.32 5.18 -17.35
CA VAL A 444 30.23 5.27 -15.90
C VAL A 444 30.11 6.73 -15.46
N ILE A 445 29.36 6.97 -14.39
CA ILE A 445 29.24 8.28 -13.75
C ILE A 445 30.14 8.28 -12.51
N VAL A 446 31.20 9.07 -12.54
CA VAL A 446 31.99 9.41 -11.34
C VAL A 446 31.17 10.38 -10.52
N LEU A 447 30.73 9.97 -9.33
CA LEU A 447 29.89 10.80 -8.47
C LEU A 447 30.68 11.99 -7.93
N ALA A 448 30.01 13.15 -7.79
CA ALA A 448 30.55 14.30 -7.08
C ALA A 448 31.04 13.88 -5.68
N ALA A 449 32.09 14.50 -5.15
CA ALA A 449 32.66 14.16 -3.85
C ALA A 449 31.64 14.31 -2.71
N ASP A 450 31.76 13.46 -1.69
CA ASP A 450 30.83 13.47 -0.55
C ASP A 450 31.00 14.77 0.26
N VAL A 451 29.89 15.43 0.60
CA VAL A 451 29.86 16.65 1.41
C VAL A 451 29.18 16.45 2.77
N GLY A 452 28.46 15.34 2.93
CA GLY A 452 27.72 15.03 4.14
C GLY A 452 27.45 13.54 4.31
N ARG A 453 26.62 13.21 5.28
CA ARG A 453 26.16 11.83 5.55
C ARG A 453 24.67 11.80 5.85
N VAL A 454 24.03 10.70 5.45
CA VAL A 454 22.69 10.31 5.91
C VAL A 454 22.86 9.15 6.88
N GLY A 455 22.45 9.38 8.13
CA GLY A 455 22.41 8.39 9.19
C GLY A 455 21.04 7.75 9.31
N ALA A 456 20.98 6.44 9.53
CA ALA A 456 19.75 5.69 9.83
C ALA A 456 19.84 5.06 11.23
N TYR A 457 18.73 5.06 11.97
CA TYR A 457 18.66 4.57 13.35
C TYR A 457 17.25 4.12 13.74
N THR A 458 17.13 3.40 14.85
CA THR A 458 15.86 3.11 15.55
C THR A 458 15.79 3.91 16.85
N VAL A 459 14.59 4.22 17.38
CA VAL A 459 14.45 4.89 18.69
C VAL A 459 14.27 3.87 19.81
N THR A 460 14.94 4.10 20.93
CA THR A 460 14.90 3.24 22.12
C THR A 460 13.55 3.32 22.84
N GLY A 461 12.53 2.63 22.32
CA GLY A 461 11.20 2.53 22.94
C GLY A 461 10.71 1.10 23.20
N GLY A 462 11.15 0.12 22.42
CA GLY A 462 10.63 -1.25 22.49
C GLY A 462 9.26 -1.41 21.80
N THR A 463 8.80 -0.42 21.04
CA THR A 463 7.43 -0.33 20.53
C THR A 463 7.37 -0.34 19.00
N THR A 464 6.22 -0.75 18.46
CA THR A 464 5.93 -0.71 17.02
C THR A 464 5.87 0.71 16.44
N ARG A 465 5.91 1.76 17.27
CA ARG A 465 5.90 3.18 16.83
C ARG A 465 7.27 3.88 17.00
N THR A 466 8.27 3.21 17.60
CA THR A 466 9.63 3.74 17.88
C THR A 466 10.74 2.89 17.27
N ASP A 467 10.53 1.58 17.19
CA ASP A 467 11.51 0.62 16.70
C ASP A 467 11.30 0.51 15.19
N VAL A 468 11.50 1.64 14.49
CA VAL A 468 11.18 1.88 13.08
C VAL A 468 12.32 2.68 12.44
N LEU A 469 12.29 2.93 11.12
CA LEU A 469 13.36 3.72 10.50
C LEU A 469 13.21 5.20 10.86
N HIS A 470 14.25 5.77 11.45
CA HIS A 470 14.45 7.21 11.56
C HIS A 470 15.72 7.60 10.80
N LEU A 471 15.75 8.82 10.26
CA LEU A 471 16.93 9.39 9.59
C LEU A 471 17.44 10.65 10.30
N ALA A 472 18.73 10.91 10.14
CA ALA A 472 19.39 12.14 10.52
C ALA A 472 20.48 12.51 9.51
N THR A 473 20.88 13.78 9.45
CA THR A 473 21.88 14.28 8.51
C THR A 473 23.08 14.92 9.21
N LEU A 474 24.26 14.79 8.60
CA LEU A 474 25.50 15.43 9.03
C LEU A 474 26.08 16.24 7.86
N GLY A 475 26.35 17.54 8.08
CA GLY A 475 26.96 18.45 7.10
C GLY A 475 28.48 18.31 6.94
N SER A 476 28.99 17.08 7.06
CA SER A 476 30.39 16.69 6.89
C SER A 476 30.44 15.22 6.46
N PRO A 477 31.31 14.82 5.52
CA PRO A 477 31.49 13.41 5.16
C PRO A 477 32.26 12.62 6.24
N ASP A 478 32.95 13.31 7.16
CA ASP A 478 33.73 12.75 8.26
C ASP A 478 32.88 12.56 9.53
N ALA A 479 32.47 11.31 9.76
CA ALA A 479 31.69 10.90 10.93
C ALA A 479 32.49 10.84 12.25
N ASP A 480 33.83 10.72 12.17
CA ASP A 480 34.70 10.54 13.34
C ASP A 480 35.21 11.89 13.89
N SER A 481 34.87 13.00 13.21
CA SER A 481 35.24 14.35 13.63
C SER A 481 34.60 14.72 14.97
N ALA A 482 35.36 15.36 15.86
CA ALA A 482 34.94 15.66 17.23
C ALA A 482 33.78 16.67 17.35
N ASP A 483 33.46 17.37 16.26
CA ASP A 483 32.34 18.31 16.15
C ASP A 483 31.13 17.68 15.40
N ALA A 484 31.17 16.38 15.06
CA ALA A 484 30.08 15.70 14.37
C ALA A 484 28.84 15.52 15.27
N ALA A 485 27.73 16.11 14.83
CA ALA A 485 26.41 15.96 15.44
C ALA A 485 25.38 15.72 14.33
N TYR A 486 24.61 14.63 14.44
CA TYR A 486 23.59 14.28 13.46
C TYR A 486 22.27 14.98 13.81
N SER A 487 21.78 15.84 12.91
CA SER A 487 20.49 16.51 13.04
C SER A 487 19.35 15.59 12.58
N PRO A 488 18.35 15.27 13.42
CA PRO A 488 17.23 14.42 13.02
C PRO A 488 16.37 15.13 11.98
N VAL A 489 15.93 14.38 10.95
CA VAL A 489 14.93 14.86 9.99
C VAL A 489 13.51 14.41 10.39
N LEU A 490 12.49 14.99 9.76
CA LEU A 490 11.06 14.83 10.06
C LEU A 490 10.71 15.08 11.54
N SER A 491 11.39 16.05 12.18
CA SER A 491 11.33 16.32 13.63
C SER A 491 11.75 15.14 14.52
N GLY A 492 12.45 14.15 13.96
CA GLY A 492 12.82 12.90 14.64
C GLY A 492 11.73 11.82 14.61
N ARG A 493 10.60 12.04 13.91
CA ARG A 493 9.54 11.03 13.71
C ARG A 493 10.05 9.87 12.85
N GLY A 494 9.35 8.73 12.90
CA GLY A 494 9.67 7.57 12.05
C GLY A 494 9.26 7.84 10.60
N ILE A 495 10.07 7.38 9.64
CA ILE A 495 9.84 7.60 8.20
C ILE A 495 9.46 6.32 7.43
N LEU A 496 9.67 5.14 8.02
CA LEU A 496 9.32 3.86 7.39
C LEU A 496 8.94 2.83 8.46
N TYR A 497 7.70 2.33 8.34
CA TYR A 497 7.09 1.37 9.23
C TYR A 497 6.90 0.06 8.45
N PRO A 498 7.44 -1.08 8.93
CA PRO A 498 7.40 -2.33 8.17
C PRO A 498 6.00 -2.94 8.20
N THR A 499 5.58 -3.50 7.07
CA THR A 499 4.31 -4.24 6.93
C THR A 499 4.52 -5.75 6.94
N LEU A 500 5.75 -6.24 6.68
CA LEU A 500 6.08 -7.65 6.65
C LEU A 500 6.86 -8.12 7.89
N GLY A 501 6.55 -9.33 8.36
CA GLY A 501 7.28 -9.97 9.45
C GLY A 501 7.02 -9.31 10.80
N SER A 502 8.07 -8.82 11.45
CA SER A 502 7.96 -8.04 12.69
C SER A 502 7.57 -6.60 12.36
N ALA A 503 6.50 -6.10 13.00
CA ALA A 503 6.09 -4.69 12.97
C ALA A 503 7.08 -3.73 13.70
N ARG A 504 8.37 -4.07 13.71
CA ARG A 504 9.50 -3.37 14.32
C ARG A 504 10.79 -3.71 13.57
N ILE A 505 11.48 -2.67 13.12
CA ILE A 505 12.81 -2.72 12.53
C ILE A 505 13.85 -2.89 13.65
N GLY A 506 14.85 -3.74 13.39
CA GLY A 506 16.05 -3.91 14.21
C GLY A 506 17.17 -3.00 13.71
N ALA A 507 18.35 -3.57 13.43
CA ALA A 507 19.49 -2.79 12.96
C ALA A 507 19.41 -2.51 11.44
N PRO A 508 19.28 -1.25 10.99
CA PRO A 508 19.36 -0.87 9.58
C PRO A 508 20.81 -0.84 9.05
N SER A 509 20.94 -1.07 7.75
CA SER A 509 22.14 -0.85 6.93
C SER A 509 21.70 -0.17 5.64
N LEU A 510 22.21 1.05 5.40
CA LEU A 510 22.04 1.78 4.14
C LEU A 510 23.23 1.49 3.23
N PHE A 511 22.97 1.17 1.96
CA PHE A 511 24.01 0.86 0.98
C PHE A 511 23.70 1.48 -0.40
N ARG A 512 24.75 1.68 -1.20
CA ARG A 512 24.62 2.06 -2.62
C ARG A 512 24.46 0.82 -3.50
N THR A 513 23.62 0.93 -4.51
CA THR A 513 23.48 -0.02 -5.60
C THR A 513 24.51 0.27 -6.69
N PRO A 514 24.89 -0.72 -7.53
CA PRO A 514 25.74 -0.48 -8.70
C PRO A 514 25.13 0.47 -9.76
N ALA A 515 23.84 0.80 -9.62
CA ALA A 515 23.09 1.70 -10.51
C ALA A 515 22.87 3.11 -9.92
N GLY A 516 23.69 3.51 -8.93
CA GLY A 516 23.69 4.87 -8.36
C GLY A 516 22.70 5.09 -7.22
N GLY A 517 21.50 4.51 -7.32
CA GLY A 517 20.48 4.51 -6.26
C GLY A 517 20.89 3.71 -5.02
N PHE A 518 19.99 3.57 -4.06
CA PHE A 518 20.24 3.06 -2.72
C PHE A 518 19.41 1.81 -2.38
N GLY A 519 19.81 1.14 -1.29
CA GLY A 519 19.01 0.12 -0.63
C GLY A 519 19.10 0.24 0.89
N LEU A 520 18.09 -0.32 1.55
CA LEU A 520 18.04 -0.52 2.99
C LEU A 520 17.87 -2.01 3.25
N LEU A 521 18.77 -2.60 4.04
CA LEU A 521 18.61 -3.94 4.59
C LEU A 521 18.60 -3.83 6.11
N ALA A 522 17.62 -4.41 6.79
CA ALA A 522 17.49 -4.29 8.23
C ALA A 522 17.13 -5.61 8.92
N THR A 523 17.69 -5.86 10.10
CA THR A 523 17.29 -7.01 10.92
C THR A 523 15.87 -6.82 11.47
N GLN A 524 15.19 -7.90 11.84
CA GLN A 524 13.92 -7.81 12.57
C GLN A 524 14.18 -7.63 14.08
N ALA A 525 13.31 -6.92 14.79
CA ALA A 525 13.43 -6.73 16.24
C ALA A 525 13.27 -8.03 17.07
N THR A 526 12.86 -9.13 16.43
CA THR A 526 12.94 -10.49 16.98
C THR A 526 14.03 -11.27 16.24
N ALA A 527 14.93 -11.92 16.98
CA ALA A 527 16.01 -12.73 16.42
C ALA A 527 15.49 -13.75 15.39
N SER A 528 15.79 -13.49 14.12
CA SER A 528 15.29 -14.20 12.95
C SER A 528 16.34 -14.17 11.85
N ALA A 529 16.47 -15.25 11.09
CA ALA A 529 17.32 -15.27 9.89
C ALA A 529 16.74 -14.42 8.74
N GLN A 530 15.47 -14.05 8.82
CA GLN A 530 14.84 -13.16 7.85
C GLN A 530 15.14 -11.69 8.17
N VAL A 531 15.71 -10.98 7.20
CA VAL A 531 15.89 -9.52 7.19
C VAL A 531 14.84 -8.86 6.28
N LEU A 532 14.51 -7.61 6.57
CA LEU A 532 13.77 -6.73 5.68
C LEU A 532 14.73 -6.15 4.63
N VAL A 533 14.30 -6.06 3.37
CA VAL A 533 15.03 -5.36 2.31
C VAL A 533 14.08 -4.41 1.58
N TYR A 534 14.55 -3.20 1.32
CA TYR A 534 13.89 -2.16 0.53
C TYR A 534 14.85 -1.59 -0.50
N ASN A 535 14.30 -1.11 -1.62
CA ASN A 535 15.01 -0.35 -2.63
C ASN A 535 14.68 1.15 -2.43
N SER A 536 15.60 2.06 -2.76
CA SER A 536 15.35 3.51 -2.69
C SER A 536 16.08 4.25 -3.82
N ALA A 537 15.46 5.24 -4.42
CA ALA A 537 16.13 6.10 -5.40
C ALA A 537 16.92 7.23 -4.74
N ASP A 538 16.44 7.71 -3.58
CA ASP A 538 16.71 9.07 -3.10
C ASP A 538 16.83 9.17 -1.56
N LEU A 539 16.95 8.02 -0.86
CA LEU A 539 17.00 7.87 0.60
C LEU A 539 15.78 8.37 1.39
N VAL A 540 14.75 8.93 0.74
CA VAL A 540 13.49 9.35 1.38
C VAL A 540 12.29 8.50 0.93
N THR A 541 12.34 7.95 -0.29
CA THR A 541 11.33 7.04 -0.84
C THR A 541 11.84 5.59 -0.74
N TYR A 542 11.08 4.70 -0.09
CA TYR A 542 11.44 3.28 0.06
C TYR A 542 10.36 2.38 -0.54
N THR A 543 10.76 1.44 -1.39
CA THR A 543 9.86 0.56 -2.16
C THR A 543 10.33 -0.88 -2.16
N GLY A 544 9.47 -1.82 -2.59
CA GLY A 544 9.83 -3.23 -2.73
C GLY A 544 10.18 -3.93 -1.41
N GLU A 545 9.42 -3.64 -0.35
CA GLU A 545 9.52 -4.32 0.96
C GLU A 545 9.44 -5.84 0.76
N ARG A 546 10.48 -6.54 1.18
CA ARG A 546 10.56 -8.01 1.09
C ARG A 546 11.31 -8.60 2.28
N LEU A 547 10.90 -9.80 2.69
CA LEU A 547 11.65 -10.61 3.66
C LEU A 547 12.61 -11.53 2.92
N VAL A 548 13.87 -11.55 3.38
CA VAL A 548 14.98 -12.29 2.77
C VAL A 548 15.68 -13.11 3.83
N THR A 549 15.87 -14.41 3.61
CA THR A 549 16.49 -15.32 4.59
C THR A 549 18.02 -15.36 4.41
N LEU A 550 18.75 -14.81 5.37
CA LEU A 550 20.21 -14.95 5.46
C LEU A 550 20.60 -16.35 5.97
N PRO A 551 21.80 -16.86 5.66
CA PRO A 551 22.27 -18.17 6.14
C PRO A 551 22.72 -18.16 7.61
N VAL A 552 22.64 -17.03 8.30
CA VAL A 552 22.98 -16.79 9.71
C VAL A 552 21.87 -15.92 10.32
N VAL A 553 21.60 -16.05 11.62
CA VAL A 553 20.69 -15.14 12.34
C VAL A 553 21.44 -13.86 12.74
N PRO A 554 21.20 -12.70 12.10
CA PRO A 554 21.93 -11.47 12.38
C PRO A 554 21.48 -10.82 13.70
N ALA A 555 22.46 -10.33 14.47
CA ALA A 555 22.27 -9.23 15.41
C ALA A 555 22.40 -7.87 14.69
N SER A 556 23.39 -7.77 13.79
CA SER A 556 23.55 -6.66 12.83
C SER A 556 24.14 -7.18 11.52
N VAL A 557 24.07 -6.34 10.49
CA VAL A 557 24.45 -6.66 9.12
C VAL A 557 24.93 -5.39 8.44
N ASP A 558 25.91 -5.52 7.56
CA ASP A 558 26.44 -4.46 6.70
C ASP A 558 26.54 -4.96 5.25
N VAL A 559 26.33 -4.09 4.27
CA VAL A 559 26.16 -4.44 2.86
C VAL A 559 26.93 -3.48 1.96
N VAL A 560 27.80 -4.00 1.10
CA VAL A 560 28.52 -3.21 0.08
C VAL A 560 28.47 -3.93 -1.26
N HIS A 561 28.21 -3.21 -2.36
CA HIS A 561 28.36 -3.81 -3.69
C HIS A 561 29.83 -3.87 -4.11
N ASP A 562 30.32 -5.05 -4.45
CA ASP A 562 31.70 -5.32 -4.84
C ASP A 562 31.74 -5.72 -6.33
N ASN A 563 32.16 -4.78 -7.18
CA ASN A 563 32.22 -5.01 -8.63
C ASN A 563 33.33 -6.01 -9.01
N GLY A 564 34.34 -6.19 -8.16
CA GLY A 564 35.43 -7.15 -8.36
C GLY A 564 34.89 -8.58 -8.43
N ILE A 565 34.00 -8.95 -7.51
CA ILE A 565 33.27 -10.24 -7.55
C ILE A 565 31.95 -10.19 -8.36
N GLY A 566 31.42 -9.00 -8.63
CA GLY A 566 30.13 -8.79 -9.30
C GLY A 566 28.96 -9.27 -8.44
N ALA A 567 28.95 -8.84 -7.16
CA ALA A 567 27.94 -9.19 -6.17
C ALA A 567 27.97 -8.23 -4.97
N TYR A 568 26.88 -8.18 -4.21
CA TYR A 568 26.88 -7.64 -2.85
C TYR A 568 27.68 -8.55 -1.91
N ARG A 569 28.57 -7.94 -1.14
CA ARG A 569 29.29 -8.52 0.00
C ARG A 569 28.56 -8.12 1.28
N LEU A 570 28.12 -9.10 2.07
CA LEU A 570 27.42 -8.89 3.32
C LEU A 570 28.30 -9.33 4.50
N THR A 571 28.56 -8.41 5.43
CA THR A 571 29.19 -8.70 6.71
C THR A 571 28.11 -8.86 7.77
N VAL A 572 27.95 -10.07 8.33
CA VAL A 572 26.89 -10.40 9.27
C VAL A 572 27.48 -10.69 10.64
N VAL A 573 27.10 -9.92 11.66
CA VAL A 573 27.38 -10.25 13.05
C VAL A 573 26.24 -11.11 13.56
N GLY A 574 26.51 -12.39 13.84
CA GLY A 574 25.51 -13.33 14.33
C GLY A 574 25.05 -13.03 15.76
N THR A 575 23.88 -13.54 16.14
CA THR A 575 23.38 -13.46 17.53
C THR A 575 24.21 -14.26 18.55
N ASP A 576 25.20 -15.03 18.08
CA ASP A 576 26.22 -15.70 18.88
C ASP A 576 27.49 -14.83 19.10
N GLY A 577 27.56 -13.66 18.44
CA GLY A 577 28.70 -12.74 18.49
C GLY A 577 29.81 -13.06 17.48
N VAL A 578 29.60 -13.99 16.54
CA VAL A 578 30.58 -14.33 15.50
C VAL A 578 30.32 -13.50 14.23
N THR A 579 31.40 -12.97 13.63
CA THR A 579 31.31 -12.27 12.33
C THR A 579 31.46 -13.24 11.17
N TYR A 580 30.54 -13.16 10.21
CA TYR A 580 30.49 -13.95 8.99
C TYR A 580 30.51 -13.06 7.76
N GLU A 581 31.05 -13.57 6.65
CA GLU A 581 30.87 -13.01 5.31
C GLU A 581 30.01 -13.96 4.46
N THR A 582 29.07 -13.40 3.69
CA THR A 582 28.33 -14.08 2.62
C THR A 582 28.15 -13.12 1.44
N HIS A 583 27.96 -13.66 0.23
CA HIS A 583 27.79 -12.88 -1.00
C HIS A 583 26.45 -13.18 -1.66
N SER A 584 25.87 -12.19 -2.34
CA SER A 584 24.63 -12.33 -3.10
C SER A 584 24.62 -11.41 -4.32
N ARG A 585 24.11 -11.86 -5.47
CA ARG A 585 23.96 -10.99 -6.66
C ARG A 585 22.67 -10.18 -6.64
N ASP A 586 21.65 -10.69 -5.97
CA ASP A 586 20.25 -10.28 -6.09
C ASP A 586 19.60 -9.91 -4.74
N LEU A 587 20.33 -10.09 -3.64
CA LEU A 587 19.84 -10.01 -2.25
C LEU A 587 18.66 -10.95 -1.98
N THR A 588 18.70 -12.15 -2.56
CA THR A 588 17.77 -13.27 -2.33
C THR A 588 18.49 -14.62 -2.21
N THR A 589 19.54 -14.84 -3.00
CA THR A 589 20.37 -16.05 -3.02
C THR A 589 21.73 -15.77 -2.37
N PHE A 590 22.20 -16.63 -1.47
CA PHE A 590 23.39 -16.37 -0.64
C PHE A 590 24.41 -17.50 -0.71
N THR A 591 25.69 -17.15 -0.78
CA THR A 591 26.79 -18.13 -0.65
C THR A 591 26.91 -18.64 0.79
N SER A 592 27.44 -19.86 0.95
CA SER A 592 27.68 -20.44 2.29
C SER A 592 28.54 -19.52 3.15
N PRO A 593 28.11 -19.16 4.38
CA PRO A 593 28.77 -18.13 5.17
C PRO A 593 30.14 -18.58 5.67
N VAL A 594 31.12 -17.68 5.59
CA VAL A 594 32.50 -17.92 6.01
C VAL A 594 32.78 -17.11 7.28
N VAL A 595 33.31 -17.75 8.33
CA VAL A 595 33.71 -17.06 9.57
C VAL A 595 34.91 -16.16 9.30
N VAL A 596 34.78 -14.87 9.63
CA VAL A 596 35.85 -13.88 9.53
C VAL A 596 36.57 -13.78 10.87
N ALA A 597 37.79 -14.32 10.95
CA ALA A 597 38.51 -14.49 12.21
C ALA A 597 39.16 -13.18 12.70
N ASP A 598 38.52 -12.51 13.67
CA ASP A 598 38.98 -11.28 14.36
C ASP A 598 39.58 -10.21 13.42
N ALA A 599 38.99 -10.07 12.24
CA ALA A 599 39.13 -8.83 11.49
C ALA A 599 38.33 -7.75 12.22
N ALA A 600 39.04 -6.76 12.78
CA ALA A 600 38.46 -5.42 12.86
C ALA A 600 37.94 -5.07 11.45
N PRO A 601 36.72 -4.48 11.31
CA PRO A 601 36.01 -4.38 10.04
C PRO A 601 36.94 -3.89 8.94
N SER A 602 37.10 -4.72 7.91
CA SER A 602 38.26 -4.64 7.03
C SER A 602 38.29 -3.29 6.31
N ALA A 603 39.34 -2.50 6.55
CA ALA A 603 39.50 -1.17 6.00
C ALA A 603 39.88 -1.19 4.50
N VAL A 604 38.97 -1.73 3.68
CA VAL A 604 38.88 -1.45 2.25
C VAL A 604 38.27 -0.06 2.13
N ALA A 605 38.90 0.82 1.35
CA ALA A 605 38.61 2.26 1.37
C ALA A 605 37.34 2.65 0.58
N GLY A 606 36.17 2.28 1.10
CA GLY A 606 34.92 3.01 0.84
C GLY A 606 34.74 4.18 1.83
N PRO A 607 33.89 5.19 1.54
CA PRO A 607 33.76 6.40 2.35
C PRO A 607 33.01 6.20 3.69
N SER A 608 33.73 5.62 4.66
CA SER A 608 33.40 5.45 6.08
C SER A 608 32.18 4.57 6.39
N ALA A 609 32.45 3.44 7.02
CA ALA A 609 31.54 2.68 7.86
C ALA A 609 32.25 2.42 9.20
N VAL A 610 31.73 2.95 10.31
CA VAL A 610 32.36 2.89 11.64
C VAL A 610 31.31 2.57 12.71
N ALA A 611 31.73 1.77 13.70
CA ALA A 611 31.05 1.43 14.96
C ALA A 611 29.67 0.74 14.86
N GLY A 612 29.71 -0.61 14.86
CA GLY A 612 28.63 -1.42 15.44
C GLY A 612 28.55 -1.28 16.98
N PRO A 613 27.55 -1.89 17.63
CA PRO A 613 27.12 -1.48 18.98
C PRO A 613 28.08 -1.86 20.11
N SER A 614 28.69 -0.84 20.75
CA SER A 614 29.44 -0.97 22.01
C SER A 614 28.88 -0.03 23.08
N ALA A 615 28.03 -0.55 23.97
CA ALA A 615 27.29 0.26 24.94
C ALA A 615 28.00 0.41 26.31
N VAL A 616 28.99 1.32 26.42
CA VAL A 616 29.47 1.84 27.73
C VAL A 616 29.77 3.34 27.68
N ALA A 617 28.76 4.16 27.98
CA ALA A 617 28.79 5.53 28.50
C ALA A 617 30.08 6.39 28.29
N GLY A 618 30.11 7.26 27.27
CA GLY A 618 31.27 8.14 27.06
C GLY A 618 31.20 9.32 26.07
N GLN A 619 30.03 9.79 25.59
CA GLN A 619 29.91 10.90 24.61
C GLN A 619 30.83 10.78 23.37
N ASP A 620 30.58 9.76 22.54
CA ASP A 620 31.00 9.77 21.14
C ASP A 620 30.07 10.67 20.29
N ALA A 621 30.45 10.93 19.02
CA ALA A 621 29.74 11.82 18.10
C ALA A 621 28.23 11.52 18.03
N ALA A 622 27.41 12.50 18.42
CA ALA A 622 26.04 12.21 18.86
C ALA A 622 25.04 12.13 17.69
N PHE A 623 24.55 10.91 17.43
CA PHE A 623 23.17 10.71 16.99
C PHE A 623 22.18 11.26 18.05
N PRO A 624 20.92 11.53 17.68
CA PRO A 624 19.87 11.98 18.60
C PRO A 624 19.81 11.11 19.87
N ALA A 625 19.64 11.72 21.04
CA ALA A 625 19.95 11.08 22.34
C ALA A 625 19.11 9.83 22.73
N ALA A 626 18.11 9.46 21.94
CA ALA A 626 17.31 8.24 22.09
C ALA A 626 17.59 7.17 21.00
N ALA A 627 18.48 7.47 20.05
CA ALA A 627 18.84 6.60 18.94
C ALA A 627 19.55 5.32 19.39
N ALA A 628 19.27 4.24 18.69
CA ALA A 628 19.89 2.93 18.81
C ALA A 628 20.18 2.38 17.40
N GLN A 629 21.07 1.38 17.35
CA GLN A 629 21.37 0.61 16.13
C GLN A 629 21.70 1.52 14.93
N THR A 630 22.59 2.48 15.15
CA THR A 630 22.95 3.53 14.19
C THR A 630 23.83 3.01 13.05
N THR A 631 23.55 3.46 11.83
CA THR A 631 24.42 3.35 10.64
C THR A 631 24.46 4.68 9.91
N SER A 632 25.38 4.89 8.97
CA SER A 632 25.37 6.05 8.08
C SER A 632 26.08 5.80 6.77
N ILE A 633 25.67 6.50 5.71
CA ILE A 633 26.32 6.47 4.39
C ILE A 633 26.75 7.88 3.97
N ALA A 634 27.89 8.00 3.28
CA ALA A 634 28.37 9.25 2.70
C ALA A 634 27.56 9.63 1.45
N VAL A 635 27.26 10.92 1.32
CA VAL A 635 26.40 11.47 0.27
C VAL A 635 26.98 12.70 -0.42
N THR A 636 26.65 12.85 -1.69
CA THR A 636 26.93 14.03 -2.51
C THR A 636 26.07 15.22 -2.06
N ALA A 637 26.32 16.40 -2.63
CA ALA A 637 25.49 17.58 -2.35
C ALA A 637 24.02 17.36 -2.76
N SER A 638 23.75 16.91 -3.98
CA SER A 638 22.38 16.70 -4.49
C SER A 638 21.57 15.67 -3.68
N GLU A 639 22.23 14.64 -3.17
CA GLU A 639 21.62 13.61 -2.32
C GLU A 639 21.31 14.14 -0.91
N LEU A 640 22.24 14.91 -0.31
CA LEU A 640 22.01 15.56 0.98
C LEU A 640 20.91 16.63 0.88
N ASP A 641 20.93 17.42 -0.19
CA ASP A 641 19.93 18.43 -0.50
C ASP A 641 18.56 17.78 -0.72
N ARG A 642 18.48 16.63 -1.40
CA ARG A 642 17.23 15.85 -1.54
C ARG A 642 16.67 15.38 -0.20
N VAL A 643 17.49 14.81 0.67
CA VAL A 643 17.03 14.34 1.99
C VAL A 643 16.63 15.51 2.90
N THR A 644 17.40 16.61 2.90
CA THR A 644 17.14 17.76 3.76
C THR A 644 15.99 18.64 3.27
N SER A 645 15.77 18.78 1.96
CA SER A 645 14.64 19.53 1.42
C SER A 645 13.31 18.79 1.55
N LYS A 646 13.31 17.45 1.45
CA LYS A 646 12.10 16.62 1.62
C LYS A 646 11.71 16.38 3.08
N LEU A 647 12.68 16.03 3.93
CA LEU A 647 12.42 15.65 5.33
C LEU A 647 12.82 16.74 6.33
N GLY A 648 13.37 17.87 5.90
CA GLY A 648 13.59 19.04 6.75
C GLY A 648 12.29 19.72 7.18
N ARG A 649 12.41 20.85 7.89
CA ARG A 649 11.27 21.75 8.11
C ARG A 649 11.20 22.74 6.96
N VAL A 650 10.01 22.92 6.40
CA VAL A 650 9.73 24.03 5.49
C VAL A 650 9.70 25.32 6.31
N VAL A 651 10.39 26.36 5.85
CA VAL A 651 10.49 27.67 6.51
C VAL A 651 10.37 28.79 5.49
N ALA A 652 9.78 29.93 5.87
CA ALA A 652 9.82 31.13 5.04
C ALA A 652 11.26 31.67 4.92
N THR A 653 11.63 32.05 3.70
CA THR A 653 12.98 32.47 3.31
C THR A 653 13.05 33.93 2.90
N GLY A 654 11.91 34.51 2.50
CA GLY A 654 11.79 35.90 2.10
C GLY A 654 10.34 36.31 1.85
N VAL A 655 10.16 37.57 1.49
CA VAL A 655 8.91 38.14 1.01
C VAL A 655 9.21 38.85 -0.31
N GLU A 656 8.37 38.68 -1.33
CA GLU A 656 8.60 39.31 -2.64
C GLU A 656 8.56 40.85 -2.56
N PRO A 657 9.53 41.56 -3.17
CA PRO A 657 9.52 43.02 -3.22
C PRO A 657 8.36 43.59 -4.04
N PHE A 658 7.68 44.61 -3.51
CA PHE A 658 6.61 45.28 -4.22
C PHE A 658 7.10 46.10 -5.42
N ALA A 659 6.36 46.01 -6.53
CA ALA A 659 6.51 46.89 -7.68
C ALA A 659 6.08 48.33 -7.34
N ASP A 660 6.66 49.32 -8.04
CA ASP A 660 6.37 50.74 -7.82
C ASP A 660 4.93 51.08 -8.22
N VAL A 661 4.10 51.53 -7.26
CA VAL A 661 2.73 52.00 -7.48
C VAL A 661 2.78 53.34 -8.23
N GLN A 662 2.34 53.35 -9.48
CA GLN A 662 2.38 54.54 -10.34
C GLN A 662 1.12 55.39 -10.16
N VAL A 663 1.31 56.67 -9.83
CA VAL A 663 0.25 57.69 -9.79
C VAL A 663 0.52 58.72 -10.88
N GLN A 664 -0.47 58.95 -11.75
CA GLN A 664 -0.38 59.90 -12.85
C GLN A 664 -1.13 61.18 -12.51
N ILE A 665 -0.48 62.33 -12.72
CA ILE A 665 -1.07 63.66 -12.53
C ILE A 665 -1.01 64.50 -13.82
N ALA A 666 -1.90 65.48 -13.91
CA ALA A 666 -1.93 66.43 -15.02
C ALA A 666 -0.80 67.48 -14.86
N PRO A 667 -0.16 67.94 -15.96
CA PRO A 667 0.89 68.96 -15.87
C PRO A 667 0.39 70.29 -15.30
N ASP A 668 1.23 70.92 -14.49
CA ASP A 668 0.85 72.10 -13.70
C ASP A 668 0.40 73.29 -14.60
N GLY A 669 -0.87 73.70 -14.46
CA GLY A 669 -1.49 74.79 -15.23
C GLY A 669 -2.29 74.39 -16.48
N ALA A 670 -2.55 73.10 -16.73
CA ALA A 670 -3.44 72.67 -17.81
C ALA A 670 -4.94 72.85 -17.45
N GLU A 671 -5.61 73.89 -17.97
CA GLU A 671 -7.08 73.95 -18.00
C GLU A 671 -7.62 72.87 -18.95
N ASP A 672 -8.41 71.92 -18.45
CA ASP A 672 -9.15 71.00 -19.31
C ASP A 672 -10.34 71.70 -20.00
N ALA A 673 -10.72 71.21 -21.17
CA ALA A 673 -11.82 71.76 -21.95
C ALA A 673 -13.21 71.25 -21.54
N SER A 674 -13.33 70.57 -20.39
CA SER A 674 -14.57 70.03 -19.82
C SER A 674 -15.21 70.95 -18.77
N GLY A 675 -14.41 71.79 -18.11
CA GLY A 675 -14.89 72.80 -17.15
C GLY A 675 -15.28 72.23 -15.79
N LEU A 676 -14.71 71.08 -15.41
CA LEU A 676 -14.75 70.59 -14.03
C LEU A 676 -13.76 71.37 -13.17
N THR A 677 -14.19 71.84 -12.01
CA THR A 677 -13.29 72.38 -11.00
C THR A 677 -12.39 71.27 -10.45
N ALA A 678 -11.11 71.57 -10.24
CA ALA A 678 -10.18 70.64 -9.60
C ALA A 678 -10.78 70.05 -8.30
N PRO A 679 -10.57 68.75 -8.03
CA PRO A 679 -11.04 68.13 -6.80
C PRO A 679 -10.35 68.77 -5.59
N ASP A 680 -11.04 68.81 -4.44
CA ASP A 680 -10.41 69.16 -3.17
C ASP A 680 -9.27 68.17 -2.89
N ALA A 681 -8.03 68.67 -2.86
CA ALA A 681 -6.82 67.89 -2.69
C ALA A 681 -6.65 67.40 -1.24
N ALA A 682 -7.46 66.41 -0.87
CA ALA A 682 -7.20 65.56 0.28
C ALA A 682 -6.13 64.52 -0.09
N ALA A 683 -4.92 64.68 0.43
CA ALA A 683 -3.84 63.71 0.24
C ALA A 683 -4.30 62.30 0.66
N GLY A 684 -3.97 61.30 -0.17
CA GLY A 684 -4.36 59.90 0.03
C GLY A 684 -5.76 59.50 -0.47
N ALA A 685 -6.59 60.43 -0.96
CA ALA A 685 -7.94 60.11 -1.43
C ALA A 685 -7.98 59.42 -2.82
N GLY A 686 -7.58 58.15 -2.86
CA GLY A 686 -7.58 57.30 -4.07
C GLY A 686 -6.31 56.47 -4.30
N LEU A 687 -5.39 56.43 -3.32
CA LEU A 687 -4.19 55.60 -3.37
C LEU A 687 -4.51 54.19 -2.83
N GLU A 688 -4.71 53.23 -3.72
CA GLU A 688 -4.79 51.80 -3.36
C GLU A 688 -3.38 51.19 -3.37
N LEU A 689 -2.97 50.61 -2.24
CA LEU A 689 -1.73 49.83 -2.11
C LEU A 689 -2.07 48.32 -2.12
N PRO A 690 -1.13 47.44 -2.51
CA PRO A 690 -1.34 45.99 -2.47
C PRO A 690 -1.78 45.51 -1.08
N ALA A 691 -2.89 44.79 -1.00
CA ALA A 691 -3.42 44.27 0.26
C ALA A 691 -2.67 43.03 0.77
N THR A 692 -1.92 42.36 -0.10
CA THR A 692 -1.23 41.10 0.15
C THR A 692 0.24 41.15 -0.29
N ALA A 693 1.08 40.35 0.37
CA ALA A 693 2.44 40.01 -0.02
C ALA A 693 2.53 38.52 -0.37
N SER A 694 3.55 38.14 -1.13
CA SER A 694 3.94 36.75 -1.37
C SER A 694 5.09 36.38 -0.41
N ILE A 695 4.93 35.32 0.38
CA ILE A 695 5.96 34.76 1.27
C ILE A 695 6.54 33.52 0.61
N THR A 696 7.85 33.51 0.33
CA THR A 696 8.54 32.41 -0.34
C THR A 696 9.15 31.42 0.65
N TYR A 697 8.80 30.15 0.53
CA TYR A 697 9.25 29.08 1.42
C TYR A 697 10.43 28.28 0.87
N SER A 698 11.16 27.60 1.75
CA SER A 698 12.33 26.79 1.43
C SER A 698 12.04 25.56 0.56
N SER A 699 10.77 25.25 0.31
CA SER A 699 10.31 24.25 -0.65
C SER A 699 10.14 24.80 -2.08
N GLY A 700 10.19 26.11 -2.28
CA GLY A 700 9.84 26.77 -3.54
C GLY A 700 8.34 27.06 -3.71
N TYR A 701 7.52 26.76 -2.71
CA TYR A 701 6.14 27.23 -2.62
C TYR A 701 6.06 28.69 -2.14
N ASP A 702 5.09 29.43 -2.65
CA ASP A 702 4.75 30.80 -2.22
C ASP A 702 3.35 30.83 -1.59
N ALA A 703 3.16 31.55 -0.48
CA ALA A 703 1.85 31.77 0.14
C ALA A 703 1.48 33.26 0.22
N ALA A 704 0.19 33.58 0.07
CA ALA A 704 -0.31 34.94 0.19
C ALA A 704 -0.50 35.32 1.68
N ALA A 705 -0.05 36.51 2.08
CA ALA A 705 -0.25 37.02 3.44
C ALA A 705 -0.71 38.49 3.44
N PRO A 706 -1.61 38.91 4.35
CA PRO A 706 -2.08 40.29 4.41
C PRO A 706 -0.98 41.28 4.83
N VAL A 707 -1.06 42.50 4.31
CA VAL A 707 -0.15 43.61 4.62
C VAL A 707 -0.85 44.73 5.38
N LEU A 708 -0.27 45.12 6.51
CA LEU A 708 -0.66 46.27 7.30
C LEU A 708 0.29 47.43 7.00
N TRP A 709 -0.11 48.34 6.10
CA TRP A 709 0.64 49.55 5.76
C TRP A 709 0.65 50.57 6.90
N ASP A 710 1.77 51.27 7.08
CA ASP A 710 1.95 52.32 8.09
C ASP A 710 1.08 53.53 7.75
N ALA A 711 0.20 53.91 8.67
CA ALA A 711 -0.79 54.95 8.46
C ALA A 711 -0.20 56.37 8.43
N ASP A 712 0.93 56.62 9.08
CA ASP A 712 1.61 57.92 9.05
C ASP A 712 2.39 58.08 7.75
N ASP A 713 3.04 57.02 7.25
CA ASP A 713 3.66 57.01 5.91
C ASP A 713 2.61 57.18 4.81
N LEU A 714 1.50 56.43 4.86
CA LEU A 714 0.43 56.50 3.87
C LEU A 714 -0.20 57.91 3.83
N ALA A 715 -0.39 58.54 4.99
CA ALA A 715 -0.87 59.92 5.09
C ALA A 715 0.17 60.97 4.66
N ALA A 716 1.45 60.60 4.52
CA ALA A 716 2.52 61.46 4.02
C ALA A 716 2.69 61.40 2.48
N VAL A 717 1.95 60.53 1.78
CA VAL A 717 1.97 60.47 0.31
C VAL A 717 1.16 61.62 -0.30
N ASP A 718 1.86 62.63 -0.80
CA ASP A 718 1.26 63.70 -1.59
C ASP A 718 1.06 63.25 -3.05
N THR A 719 -0.16 62.80 -3.35
CA THR A 719 -0.57 62.38 -4.70
C THR A 719 -0.81 63.53 -5.68
N THR A 720 -0.38 64.76 -5.36
CA THR A 720 -0.58 65.97 -6.21
C THR A 720 0.71 66.61 -6.71
N THR A 721 1.88 66.23 -6.18
CA THR A 721 3.19 66.74 -6.61
C THR A 721 4.04 65.62 -7.21
N PRO A 722 4.79 65.83 -8.31
CA PRO A 722 5.72 64.82 -8.84
C PRO A 722 6.79 64.44 -7.81
N GLY A 723 6.95 63.15 -7.52
CA GLY A 723 7.82 62.67 -6.46
C GLY A 723 7.83 61.15 -6.29
N THR A 724 8.65 60.68 -5.34
CA THR A 724 8.67 59.27 -4.91
C THR A 724 8.57 59.21 -3.41
N TYR A 725 7.60 58.44 -2.93
CA TYR A 725 7.27 58.26 -1.52
C TYR A 725 7.46 56.78 -1.19
N THR A 726 8.04 56.46 -0.04
CA THR A 726 8.14 55.08 0.46
C THR A 726 7.10 54.90 1.55
N VAL A 727 6.21 53.91 1.40
CA VAL A 727 5.27 53.50 2.44
C VAL A 727 5.75 52.17 3.01
N ARG A 728 6.07 52.15 4.30
CA ARG A 728 6.45 50.93 5.02
C ARG A 728 5.21 50.15 5.43
N GLY A 729 5.33 48.83 5.53
CA GLY A 729 4.25 47.94 5.94
C GLY A 729 4.76 46.74 6.74
N THR A 730 3.82 46.02 7.35
CA THR A 730 4.08 44.79 8.10
C THR A 730 3.26 43.64 7.50
N VAL A 731 3.92 42.56 7.11
CA VAL A 731 3.29 41.29 6.72
C VAL A 731 2.96 40.50 7.97
N THR A 732 1.79 39.87 8.03
CA THR A 732 1.39 38.97 9.11
C THR A 732 0.76 37.71 8.53
N PRO A 733 1.15 36.48 8.94
CA PRO A 733 0.46 35.26 8.49
C PRO A 733 -1.02 35.27 8.88
N THR A 734 -1.85 34.50 8.16
CA THR A 734 -3.25 34.27 8.54
C THR A 734 -3.30 33.52 9.88
N VAL A 735 -3.83 34.14 10.93
CA VAL A 735 -3.97 33.54 12.27
C VAL A 735 -5.45 33.28 12.58
N TYR A 736 -5.78 32.00 12.73
CA TYR A 736 -7.11 31.54 13.13
C TYR A 736 -7.29 31.63 14.65
N ALA A 737 -8.55 31.68 15.11
CA ALA A 737 -8.86 31.49 16.52
C ALA A 737 -8.49 30.06 16.96
N ASP A 738 -7.89 29.90 18.13
CA ASP A 738 -7.55 28.59 18.69
C ASP A 738 -8.10 28.41 20.12
N PRO A 739 -9.07 27.49 20.35
CA PRO A 739 -9.80 26.73 19.34
C PRO A 739 -10.70 27.64 18.47
N LEU A 740 -10.96 27.21 17.24
CA LEU A 740 -11.83 27.90 16.29
C LEU A 740 -13.31 27.75 16.68
N VAL A 741 -13.71 26.53 17.06
CA VAL A 741 -15.03 26.26 17.65
C VAL A 741 -14.88 25.28 18.81
N GLU A 742 -15.24 25.71 20.01
CA GLU A 742 -15.21 24.86 21.20
C GLU A 742 -16.15 23.65 21.09
N ARG A 743 -15.67 22.49 21.54
CA ARG A 743 -16.49 21.29 21.77
C ARG A 743 -17.27 20.86 20.53
N ARG A 744 -16.61 20.93 19.37
CA ARG A 744 -17.05 20.37 18.10
C ARG A 744 -15.95 19.44 17.62
N ALA A 745 -16.36 18.24 17.25
CA ALA A 745 -15.50 17.24 16.67
C ALA A 745 -15.86 17.06 15.21
N ASP A 746 -14.99 16.36 14.48
CA ASP A 746 -15.28 15.91 13.11
C ASP A 746 -15.75 17.09 12.22
N PRO A 747 -14.95 18.19 12.11
CA PRO A 747 -15.38 19.46 11.53
C PRO A 747 -15.21 19.59 10.02
N ASP A 748 -16.19 20.23 9.40
CA ASP A 748 -16.19 20.67 8.01
C ASP A 748 -16.35 22.19 7.88
N VAL A 749 -15.67 22.79 6.88
CA VAL A 749 -15.74 24.22 6.54
C VAL A 749 -15.76 24.43 5.01
N THR A 750 -16.94 24.39 4.39
CA THR A 750 -17.08 24.66 2.94
C THR A 750 -17.22 26.14 2.63
N LEU A 751 -16.51 26.63 1.61
CA LEU A 751 -16.76 27.95 1.01
C LEU A 751 -17.92 27.85 0.02
N GLY A 752 -19.03 28.53 0.30
CA GLY A 752 -20.23 28.53 -0.52
C GLY A 752 -20.15 29.42 -1.77
N ASP A 753 -21.00 29.12 -2.76
CA ASP A 753 -21.15 29.91 -4.00
C ASP A 753 -21.51 31.40 -3.75
N ASP A 754 -22.03 31.74 -2.55
CA ASP A 754 -22.36 33.13 -2.15
C ASP A 754 -21.21 33.87 -1.46
N GLY A 755 -20.03 33.25 -1.35
CA GLY A 755 -18.84 33.83 -0.72
C GLY A 755 -18.85 33.82 0.81
N TRP A 756 -19.63 32.91 1.43
CA TRP A 756 -19.63 32.67 2.87
C TRP A 756 -19.02 31.30 3.19
N TYR A 757 -18.28 31.24 4.29
CA TYR A 757 -17.90 29.98 4.91
C TYR A 757 -19.08 29.40 5.67
N TYR A 758 -19.31 28.12 5.47
CA TYR A 758 -20.30 27.32 6.16
C TYR A 758 -19.57 26.32 7.05
N PHE A 759 -20.01 26.14 8.30
CA PHE A 759 -19.40 25.18 9.23
C PHE A 759 -20.44 24.20 9.77
N THR A 760 -20.13 22.92 9.67
CA THR A 760 -20.85 21.82 10.30
C THR A 760 -19.86 20.88 11.00
N ALA A 761 -20.37 20.09 11.96
CA ALA A 761 -19.55 19.25 12.83
C ALA A 761 -20.41 18.26 13.64
N SER A 762 -19.80 17.20 14.15
CA SER A 762 -20.41 16.30 15.15
C SER A 762 -20.82 17.08 16.41
N TYR A 763 -22.13 17.13 16.69
CA TYR A 763 -22.65 17.81 17.89
C TYR A 763 -22.34 17.00 19.17
N PRO A 764 -21.64 17.57 20.18
CA PRO A 764 -21.01 16.80 21.26
C PRO A 764 -22.00 16.03 22.14
N MET A 765 -21.60 14.81 22.51
CA MET A 765 -22.24 13.99 23.55
C MET A 765 -21.37 13.99 24.81
N THR A 766 -21.95 14.32 25.96
CA THR A 766 -21.19 14.62 27.19
C THR A 766 -20.95 13.43 28.11
N ARG A 767 -21.71 12.34 27.93
CA ARG A 767 -21.70 11.11 28.74
C ARG A 767 -22.55 10.02 28.05
N PRO A 768 -22.38 8.72 28.35
CA PRO A 768 -23.10 7.63 27.67
C PRO A 768 -24.63 7.69 27.70
N ASP A 769 -25.22 8.37 28.69
CA ASP A 769 -26.66 8.57 28.87
C ASP A 769 -27.08 10.06 28.79
N ASP A 770 -26.29 10.88 28.10
CA ASP A 770 -26.72 12.20 27.61
C ASP A 770 -27.99 12.01 26.75
N PRO A 771 -29.07 12.79 26.92
CA PRO A 771 -30.27 12.69 26.09
C PRO A 771 -30.21 13.52 24.79
N THR A 772 -29.17 14.32 24.55
CA THR A 772 -29.20 15.48 23.62
C THR A 772 -27.89 15.75 22.85
N GLY A 773 -27.05 14.72 22.68
CA GLY A 773 -25.78 14.79 21.92
C GLY A 773 -25.71 13.72 20.82
N TYR A 774 -25.00 13.97 19.71
CA TYR A 774 -25.02 13.13 18.50
C TYR A 774 -26.45 12.76 18.02
N ASP A 775 -27.39 13.71 18.04
CA ASP A 775 -28.82 13.53 17.70
C ASP A 775 -29.28 14.38 16.50
N ARG A 776 -28.38 15.18 15.92
CA ARG A 776 -28.70 16.24 14.95
C ARG A 776 -27.50 16.72 14.12
N VAL A 777 -27.81 17.30 12.96
CA VAL A 777 -26.87 18.07 12.13
C VAL A 777 -27.04 19.56 12.44
N VAL A 778 -25.92 20.26 12.64
CA VAL A 778 -25.87 21.70 12.91
C VAL A 778 -25.13 22.45 11.81
N LEU A 779 -25.54 23.69 11.53
CA LEU A 779 -24.90 24.55 10.55
C LEU A 779 -24.78 25.98 11.11
N ARG A 780 -23.65 26.64 10.85
CA ARG A 780 -23.44 28.09 11.04
C ARG A 780 -22.72 28.65 9.80
N ARG A 781 -22.63 29.98 9.68
CA ARG A 781 -21.90 30.62 8.58
C ARG A 781 -21.29 31.98 8.93
N ALA A 782 -20.21 32.35 8.27
CA ALA A 782 -19.52 33.64 8.40
C ALA A 782 -18.87 34.08 7.09
N GLN A 783 -18.54 35.37 6.95
CA GLN A 783 -17.78 35.89 5.80
C GLN A 783 -16.27 35.58 5.87
N THR A 784 -15.81 35.08 7.02
CA THR A 784 -14.41 34.75 7.29
C THR A 784 -14.33 33.48 8.13
N ILE A 785 -13.27 32.69 8.00
CA ILE A 785 -13.05 31.47 8.80
C ILE A 785 -13.04 31.83 10.28
N ALA A 786 -12.29 32.88 10.67
CA ALA A 786 -12.24 33.35 12.05
C ALA A 786 -13.62 33.78 12.62
N GLY A 787 -14.53 34.26 11.75
CA GLY A 787 -15.89 34.64 12.14
C GLY A 787 -16.79 33.45 12.53
N LEU A 788 -16.42 32.21 12.19
CA LEU A 788 -17.17 31.01 12.53
C LEU A 788 -17.23 30.74 14.05
N ALA A 789 -16.28 31.28 14.82
CA ALA A 789 -16.24 31.17 16.28
C ALA A 789 -17.49 31.78 16.94
N ASP A 790 -17.84 33.01 16.56
CA ASP A 790 -18.99 33.77 17.07
C ASP A 790 -20.29 33.53 16.27
N ALA A 791 -20.21 32.86 15.11
CA ALA A 791 -21.36 32.67 14.22
C ALA A 791 -22.49 31.81 14.87
N PRO A 792 -23.76 32.26 14.82
CA PRO A 792 -24.88 31.50 15.39
C PRO A 792 -25.06 30.11 14.78
N GLU A 793 -25.14 29.10 15.64
CA GLU A 793 -25.38 27.70 15.24
C GLU A 793 -26.87 27.38 15.20
N VAL A 794 -27.32 26.77 14.10
CA VAL A 794 -28.70 26.36 13.86
C VAL A 794 -28.76 24.84 13.64
N THR A 795 -29.76 24.18 14.21
CA THR A 795 -30.04 22.76 13.94
C THR A 795 -30.85 22.64 12.64
N ILE A 796 -30.20 22.24 11.55
CA ILE A 796 -30.86 22.09 10.23
C ILE A 796 -31.61 20.76 10.08
N TRP A 797 -31.20 19.71 10.80
CA TRP A 797 -31.87 18.40 10.80
C TRP A 797 -31.66 17.68 12.14
N HIS A 798 -32.61 16.83 12.56
CA HIS A 798 -32.61 16.12 13.84
C HIS A 798 -33.23 14.72 13.71
N GLU A 799 -32.64 13.70 14.35
CA GLU A 799 -33.04 12.27 14.28
C GLU A 799 -34.55 12.01 14.30
N ALA A 800 -35.31 12.75 15.11
CA ALA A 800 -36.76 12.57 15.29
C ALA A 800 -37.60 12.93 14.05
N GLN A 801 -36.97 13.47 12.99
CA GLN A 801 -37.58 13.75 11.69
C GLN A 801 -37.62 12.50 10.79
N ASP A 802 -36.71 11.52 10.98
CA ASP A 802 -36.62 10.31 10.16
C ASP A 802 -36.76 9.03 11.02
N PRO A 803 -37.93 8.36 11.02
CA PRO A 803 -38.18 7.19 11.86
C PRO A 803 -37.48 5.91 11.36
N THR A 804 -36.69 5.96 10.29
CA THR A 804 -35.82 4.85 9.86
C THR A 804 -34.41 4.94 10.46
N LEU A 805 -34.04 6.15 10.89
CA LEU A 805 -32.78 6.48 11.53
C LEU A 805 -32.94 6.55 13.05
N ASN A 806 -31.82 6.78 13.71
CA ASN A 806 -31.65 6.78 15.15
C ASN A 806 -30.40 7.62 15.48
N ARG A 807 -30.09 7.71 16.76
CA ARG A 807 -28.99 8.51 17.31
C ARG A 807 -27.59 8.08 16.87
N TYR A 808 -26.57 8.80 17.33
CA TYR A 808 -25.18 8.70 16.86
C TYR A 808 -25.01 9.31 15.47
N VAL A 809 -25.56 10.52 15.35
CA VAL A 809 -25.38 11.47 14.25
C VAL A 809 -23.97 12.04 14.33
N TRP A 810 -23.13 11.68 13.35
CA TRP A 810 -21.69 11.96 13.31
C TRP A 810 -21.26 12.49 11.94
N ALA A 811 -20.10 13.16 11.93
CA ALA A 811 -19.33 13.55 10.75
C ALA A 811 -20.20 14.09 9.59
N PRO A 812 -20.93 15.20 9.81
CA PRO A 812 -21.56 15.92 8.71
C PRO A 812 -20.52 16.70 7.91
N GLU A 813 -20.51 16.54 6.59
CA GLU A 813 -19.76 17.32 5.61
C GLU A 813 -20.75 17.98 4.63
N LEU A 814 -20.60 19.27 4.37
CA LEU A 814 -21.42 20.04 3.43
C LEU A 814 -20.75 20.05 2.05
N GLU A 815 -21.34 19.32 1.11
CA GLU A 815 -20.75 19.10 -0.21
C GLU A 815 -21.57 19.67 -1.35
N LYS A 816 -20.88 19.98 -2.45
CA LYS A 816 -21.49 20.40 -3.71
C LYS A 816 -21.28 19.33 -4.77
N ILE A 817 -22.27 18.45 -4.93
CA ILE A 817 -22.23 17.36 -5.91
C ILE A 817 -22.96 17.83 -7.18
N GLY A 818 -22.17 18.24 -8.18
CA GLY A 818 -22.69 18.86 -9.40
C GLY A 818 -23.32 20.23 -9.13
N ASP A 819 -24.52 20.46 -9.65
CA ASP A 819 -25.25 21.73 -9.46
C ASP A 819 -25.97 21.85 -8.10
N ARG A 820 -25.81 20.89 -7.18
CA ARG A 820 -26.66 20.78 -5.96
C ARG A 820 -25.85 20.54 -4.69
N TRP A 821 -26.40 21.04 -3.58
CA TRP A 821 -25.78 21.03 -2.26
C TRP A 821 -26.39 19.96 -1.36
N TYR A 822 -25.53 19.20 -0.67
CA TYR A 822 -25.85 18.05 0.16
C TYR A 822 -25.15 18.14 1.51
N VAL A 823 -25.70 17.51 2.55
CA VAL A 823 -24.91 17.16 3.74
C VAL A 823 -24.76 15.65 3.78
N LEU A 824 -23.53 15.19 3.64
CA LEU A 824 -23.11 13.80 3.82
C LEU A 824 -22.91 13.61 5.32
N PHE A 825 -23.54 12.61 5.93
CA PHE A 825 -23.35 12.36 7.36
C PHE A 825 -23.60 10.90 7.73
N THR A 826 -23.42 10.57 9.00
CA THR A 826 -23.54 9.21 9.52
C THR A 826 -24.59 9.15 10.63
N ALA A 827 -25.41 8.09 10.69
CA ALA A 827 -26.37 7.86 11.78
C ALA A 827 -26.61 6.36 12.05
N ALA A 828 -27.07 6.00 13.26
CA ALA A 828 -27.49 4.62 13.53
C ALA A 828 -28.87 4.31 12.94
N ARG A 829 -29.15 3.02 12.72
CA ARG A 829 -30.48 2.52 12.35
C ARG A 829 -31.24 1.97 13.56
N GLY A 830 -32.46 1.50 13.31
CA GLY A 830 -33.26 0.74 14.28
C GLY A 830 -32.65 -0.58 14.77
N GLY A 831 -31.52 -1.04 14.21
CA GLY A 831 -30.79 -2.23 14.69
C GLY A 831 -30.06 -2.03 16.03
N GLY A 832 -29.79 -0.78 16.41
CA GLY A 832 -29.09 -0.42 17.65
C GLY A 832 -28.02 0.65 17.43
N VAL A 833 -27.47 1.20 18.51
CA VAL A 833 -26.56 2.37 18.47
C VAL A 833 -25.25 2.16 17.69
N TRP A 834 -24.84 0.92 17.45
CA TRP A 834 -23.68 0.56 16.64
C TRP A 834 -24.04 0.05 15.24
N ASP A 835 -25.33 0.04 14.87
CA ASP A 835 -25.78 -0.23 13.50
C ASP A 835 -25.72 1.04 12.65
N ILE A 836 -24.52 1.64 12.64
CA ILE A 836 -24.14 2.91 12.03
C ILE A 836 -24.07 2.78 10.51
N ARG A 837 -24.69 3.70 9.76
CA ARG A 837 -24.62 3.79 8.29
C ARG A 837 -24.53 5.25 7.80
N PRO A 838 -24.06 5.47 6.56
CA PRO A 838 -24.06 6.78 5.95
C PRO A 838 -25.43 7.20 5.43
N VAL A 839 -25.69 8.49 5.44
CA VAL A 839 -26.97 9.17 5.21
C VAL A 839 -26.71 10.48 4.45
N MET A 840 -27.67 10.96 3.66
CA MET A 840 -27.58 12.27 3.01
C MET A 840 -28.79 13.16 3.32
N LEU A 841 -28.54 14.47 3.47
CA LEU A 841 -29.53 15.53 3.32
C LEU A 841 -29.34 16.21 1.96
N GLU A 842 -30.43 16.63 1.33
CA GLU A 842 -30.42 17.47 0.13
C GLU A 842 -30.93 18.89 0.46
N PHE A 843 -30.25 19.92 -0.05
CA PHE A 843 -30.77 21.27 -0.05
C PHE A 843 -31.81 21.47 -1.18
N THR A 844 -32.96 22.03 -0.82
CA THR A 844 -34.16 22.12 -1.66
C THR A 844 -34.69 23.55 -1.83
N GLY A 845 -33.96 24.56 -1.36
CA GLY A 845 -34.27 25.97 -1.64
C GLY A 845 -33.83 26.40 -3.04
N ASP A 846 -34.41 27.50 -3.56
CA ASP A 846 -34.16 28.00 -4.93
C ASP A 846 -32.70 28.39 -5.21
N SER A 847 -31.91 28.69 -4.16
CA SER A 847 -30.49 29.02 -4.25
C SER A 847 -29.79 28.77 -2.91
N PHE A 848 -28.59 28.19 -2.91
CA PHE A 848 -27.78 28.01 -1.70
C PHE A 848 -27.09 29.32 -1.31
N ALA A 849 -27.85 30.21 -0.65
CA ALA A 849 -27.35 31.51 -0.19
C ALA A 849 -28.23 32.07 0.93
N GLY A 850 -27.66 32.98 1.73
CA GLY A 850 -28.42 33.76 2.73
C GLY A 850 -29.02 32.92 3.87
N GLU A 851 -30.06 33.42 4.52
CA GLU A 851 -30.67 32.72 5.68
C GLU A 851 -31.38 31.40 5.30
N ALA A 852 -31.68 31.18 4.02
CA ALA A 852 -32.37 29.97 3.55
C ALA A 852 -31.55 28.69 3.79
N THR A 853 -30.21 28.77 3.73
CA THR A 853 -29.32 27.63 4.05
C THR A 853 -29.42 27.20 5.51
N LEU A 854 -29.85 28.08 6.41
CA LEU A 854 -30.03 27.82 7.84
C LEU A 854 -31.48 27.45 8.20
N ASP A 855 -32.45 27.49 7.27
CA ASP A 855 -33.83 27.09 7.53
C ASP A 855 -33.97 25.55 7.45
N PRO A 856 -34.37 24.87 8.54
CA PRO A 856 -34.62 23.41 8.51
C PRO A 856 -35.68 22.98 7.51
N ALA A 857 -36.56 23.89 7.06
CA ALA A 857 -37.55 23.61 6.02
C ALA A 857 -36.95 23.57 4.60
N SER A 858 -35.70 23.99 4.40
CA SER A 858 -34.98 23.89 3.13
C SER A 858 -34.18 22.59 2.97
N TRP A 859 -34.12 21.73 4.00
CA TRP A 859 -33.36 20.49 3.99
C TRP A 859 -34.27 19.25 3.98
N THR A 860 -33.97 18.28 3.12
CA THR A 860 -34.73 17.02 2.98
C THR A 860 -33.82 15.81 3.22
N SER A 861 -34.22 14.89 4.10
CA SER A 861 -33.53 13.59 4.26
C SER A 861 -33.72 12.75 2.99
N LEU A 862 -32.62 12.30 2.38
CA LEU A 862 -32.63 11.24 1.37
C LEU A 862 -32.59 9.85 2.01
N GLY A 863 -32.33 9.76 3.31
CA GLY A 863 -32.12 8.52 4.04
C GLY A 863 -30.73 7.92 3.80
N GLN A 864 -30.61 6.62 4.05
CA GLN A 864 -29.34 5.88 3.93
C GLN A 864 -28.86 5.81 2.49
N VAL A 865 -27.55 5.99 2.26
CA VAL A 865 -26.93 5.78 0.95
C VAL A 865 -27.03 4.30 0.57
N GLN A 866 -27.33 4.04 -0.71
CA GLN A 866 -27.65 2.72 -1.24
C GLN A 866 -26.49 2.17 -2.08
N ALA A 867 -26.07 0.94 -1.79
CA ALA A 867 -25.11 0.23 -2.63
C ALA A 867 -25.69 -0.11 -4.01
N VAL A 868 -24.82 -0.32 -5.01
CA VAL A 868 -25.24 -0.78 -6.34
C VAL A 868 -25.85 -2.20 -6.22
N PRO A 869 -26.91 -2.55 -6.97
CA PRO A 869 -27.50 -3.88 -6.91
C PRO A 869 -26.50 -5.01 -7.21
N GLY A 870 -26.18 -5.82 -6.19
CA GLY A 870 -25.20 -6.90 -6.31
C GLY A 870 -23.78 -6.55 -5.87
N ASP A 871 -23.57 -5.43 -5.18
CA ASP A 871 -22.51 -5.33 -4.16
C ASP A 871 -22.91 -6.12 -2.90
N THR A 872 -21.94 -6.72 -2.21
CA THR A 872 -22.10 -7.49 -0.96
C THR A 872 -21.28 -6.93 0.20
N GLU A 873 -20.45 -5.91 -0.07
CA GLU A 873 -19.56 -5.31 0.91
C GLU A 873 -20.12 -3.95 1.36
N ALA A 874 -20.37 -3.06 0.38
CA ALA A 874 -20.70 -1.66 0.62
C ALA A 874 -21.89 -1.48 1.56
N PHE A 875 -21.67 -0.75 2.66
CA PHE A 875 -22.65 -0.44 3.69
C PHE A 875 -23.27 -1.66 4.37
N THR A 876 -22.65 -2.85 4.28
CA THR A 876 -23.13 -4.03 5.02
C THR A 876 -22.65 -4.01 6.47
N HIS A 877 -21.46 -3.49 6.73
CA HIS A 877 -20.83 -3.36 8.06
C HIS A 877 -21.11 -1.99 8.72
N PHE A 878 -20.53 -1.74 9.89
CA PHE A 878 -20.44 -0.39 10.47
C PHE A 878 -19.71 0.51 9.48
N SER A 879 -20.37 1.56 8.97
CA SER A 879 -19.84 2.38 7.88
C SER A 879 -20.18 3.86 8.12
N LEU A 880 -19.20 4.74 7.99
CA LEU A 880 -19.21 6.13 8.43
C LEU A 880 -18.33 7.03 7.55
N ASP A 881 -18.32 8.33 7.86
CA ASP A 881 -17.37 9.33 7.38
C ASP A 881 -17.26 9.36 5.84
N MET A 882 -18.34 9.76 5.17
CA MET A 882 -18.33 9.95 3.71
C MET A 882 -17.85 11.35 3.34
N THR A 883 -16.84 11.40 2.48
CA THR A 883 -16.43 12.61 1.76
C THR A 883 -16.65 12.44 0.24
N HIS A 884 -16.72 13.54 -0.51
CA HIS A 884 -16.88 13.52 -1.97
C HIS A 884 -15.53 13.72 -2.69
N LEU A 885 -15.38 13.06 -3.84
CA LEU A 885 -14.28 13.29 -4.79
C LEU A 885 -14.89 13.51 -6.17
N GLU A 886 -14.58 14.64 -6.81
CA GLU A 886 -14.76 14.81 -8.26
C GLU A 886 -13.40 14.70 -8.97
N THR A 887 -13.31 13.88 -10.01
CA THR A 887 -12.18 13.92 -10.94
C THR A 887 -12.55 13.35 -12.30
N GLY A 888 -11.92 13.86 -13.37
CA GLY A 888 -12.20 13.45 -14.75
C GLY A 888 -13.65 13.64 -15.21
N GLY A 889 -14.41 14.53 -14.56
CA GLY A 889 -15.86 14.70 -14.79
C GLY A 889 -16.72 13.56 -14.25
N LYS A 890 -16.25 12.85 -13.22
CA LYS A 890 -16.98 11.80 -12.49
C LYS A 890 -16.96 12.11 -11.00
N HIS A 891 -18.04 11.72 -10.30
CA HIS A 891 -18.19 11.91 -8.86
C HIS A 891 -18.09 10.56 -8.14
N TYR A 892 -17.42 10.57 -6.98
CA TYR A 892 -17.14 9.40 -6.15
C TYR A 892 -17.43 9.72 -4.69
N LEU A 893 -17.80 8.70 -3.92
CA LEU A 893 -17.80 8.77 -2.46
C LEU A 893 -16.62 7.94 -1.94
N VAL A 894 -15.89 8.49 -0.97
CA VAL A 894 -14.92 7.73 -0.16
C VAL A 894 -15.46 7.67 1.26
N TRP A 895 -15.44 6.49 1.88
CA TRP A 895 -15.96 6.30 3.24
C TRP A 895 -15.15 5.29 4.04
N ALA A 896 -15.32 5.29 5.36
CA ALA A 896 -14.79 4.27 6.25
C ALA A 896 -15.80 3.15 6.49
N GLU A 897 -15.33 1.90 6.47
CA GLU A 897 -16.15 0.71 6.64
C GLU A 897 -15.42 -0.36 7.46
N LYS A 898 -16.10 -0.99 8.42
CA LYS A 898 -15.47 -1.85 9.42
C LYS A 898 -15.90 -3.33 9.34
N PRO A 899 -15.40 -4.11 8.37
CA PRO A 899 -15.53 -5.57 8.38
C PRO A 899 -14.68 -6.23 9.47
N GLY A 900 -13.61 -5.58 9.93
CA GLY A 900 -12.78 -6.02 11.05
C GLY A 900 -11.87 -4.90 11.57
N ALA A 901 -10.87 -4.53 10.79
CA ALA A 901 -10.29 -3.19 10.84
C ALA A 901 -11.31 -2.18 10.25
N SER A 902 -11.13 -0.88 10.50
CA SER A 902 -11.81 0.16 9.72
C SER A 902 -10.97 0.48 8.49
N ASP A 903 -11.52 0.23 7.31
CA ASP A 903 -10.88 0.35 6.02
C ASP A 903 -11.51 1.50 5.23
N LEU A 904 -10.71 2.21 4.41
CA LEU A 904 -11.25 3.17 3.45
C LEU A 904 -11.75 2.44 2.20
N ARG A 905 -12.92 2.81 1.71
CA ARG A 905 -13.52 2.30 0.48
C ARG A 905 -13.95 3.44 -0.44
N ILE A 906 -13.91 3.20 -1.74
CA ILE A 906 -14.32 4.17 -2.78
C ILE A 906 -15.32 3.53 -3.76
N ALA A 907 -16.29 4.31 -4.23
CA ALA A 907 -17.20 3.94 -5.32
C ALA A 907 -17.68 5.17 -6.08
N GLN A 908 -18.02 5.00 -7.36
CA GLN A 908 -18.61 6.06 -8.18
C GLN A 908 -20.11 6.23 -7.87
N ILE A 909 -20.60 7.47 -7.98
CA ILE A 909 -22.02 7.85 -7.92
C ILE A 909 -22.46 8.53 -9.23
N ASP A 910 -23.77 8.74 -9.39
CA ASP A 910 -24.35 9.66 -10.38
C ASP A 910 -24.71 10.97 -9.63
N PRO A 911 -24.23 12.16 -10.04
CA PRO A 911 -24.58 13.42 -9.39
C PRO A 911 -26.08 13.76 -9.46
N ALA A 912 -26.88 13.08 -10.31
CA ALA A 912 -28.33 13.20 -10.32
C ALA A 912 -29.05 12.30 -9.29
N ASP A 913 -28.37 11.32 -8.69
CA ASP A 913 -28.82 10.49 -7.57
C ASP A 913 -27.63 10.10 -6.67
N PRO A 914 -27.00 11.06 -5.96
CA PRO A 914 -25.82 10.80 -5.13
C PRO A 914 -26.12 9.84 -3.97
N SER A 915 -27.41 9.63 -3.65
CA SER A 915 -27.87 8.65 -2.66
C SER A 915 -27.64 7.19 -3.05
N ARG A 916 -27.10 6.92 -4.25
CA ARG A 916 -26.88 5.56 -4.77
C ARG A 916 -25.54 5.41 -5.51
N LEU A 917 -24.78 4.39 -5.11
CA LEU A 917 -23.57 3.97 -5.83
C LEU A 917 -23.95 3.37 -7.20
N VAL A 918 -23.16 3.71 -8.23
CA VAL A 918 -23.29 3.16 -9.59
C VAL A 918 -22.21 2.12 -9.93
N THR A 919 -21.14 2.05 -9.13
CA THR A 919 -20.17 0.95 -9.13
C THR A 919 -20.24 0.17 -7.82
N ARG A 920 -19.57 -0.99 -7.77
CA ARG A 920 -19.22 -1.62 -6.50
C ARG A 920 -18.19 -0.78 -5.75
N SER A 921 -18.10 -1.00 -4.44
CA SER A 921 -17.01 -0.52 -3.61
C SER A 921 -15.68 -1.22 -3.92
N VAL A 922 -14.61 -0.43 -3.89
CA VAL A 922 -13.22 -0.88 -3.96
C VAL A 922 -12.55 -0.59 -2.61
N LEU A 923 -11.77 -1.54 -2.11
CA LEU A 923 -10.91 -1.33 -0.93
C LEU A 923 -9.75 -0.41 -1.34
N LEU A 924 -9.67 0.76 -0.70
CA LEU A 924 -8.72 1.82 -1.03
C LEU A 924 -7.51 1.82 -0.08
N SER A 925 -7.75 1.72 1.23
CA SER A 925 -6.71 1.52 2.25
C SER A 925 -7.23 0.64 3.36
N THR A 926 -6.39 -0.26 3.85
CA THR A 926 -6.57 -0.94 5.13
C THR A 926 -5.43 -0.53 6.07
N PRO A 927 -5.62 -0.47 7.40
CA PRO A 927 -4.55 -0.10 8.33
C PRO A 927 -3.43 -1.15 8.33
N THR A 928 -2.24 -0.74 7.91
CA THR A 928 -1.06 -1.59 7.67
C THR A 928 0.13 -1.19 8.53
N TYR A 929 0.30 0.09 8.79
CA TYR A 929 1.40 0.63 9.56
C TYR A 929 1.04 0.70 11.05
N ALA A 930 2.05 0.47 11.89
CA ALA A 930 1.86 0.46 13.34
C ALA A 930 1.43 1.80 13.97
N TRP A 931 1.46 2.91 13.23
CA TRP A 931 0.88 4.17 13.68
C TRP A 931 -0.64 4.26 13.45
N GLU A 932 -1.22 3.41 12.61
CA GLU A 932 -2.66 3.35 12.30
C GLU A 932 -3.46 2.49 13.30
N SER A 933 -2.78 1.95 14.31
CA SER A 933 -3.34 1.03 15.31
C SER A 933 -2.84 1.33 16.73
N ASN A 934 -3.72 1.11 17.71
CA ASN A 934 -3.45 1.04 19.14
C ASN A 934 -4.63 0.33 19.86
N ASP A 935 -4.44 -0.10 21.10
CA ASP A 935 -5.46 -0.70 21.98
C ASP A 935 -6.30 -1.85 21.35
N GLY A 936 -5.71 -2.57 20.39
CA GLY A 936 -6.37 -3.65 19.66
C GLY A 936 -7.39 -3.19 18.63
N GLN A 937 -7.40 -1.90 18.28
CA GLN A 937 -8.09 -1.33 17.13
C GLN A 937 -7.09 -1.03 16.00
N SER A 938 -7.58 -1.18 14.78
CA SER A 938 -6.90 -0.80 13.55
C SER A 938 -7.88 0.05 12.76
N ILE A 939 -7.53 1.30 12.50
CA ILE A 939 -8.49 2.31 12.03
C ILE A 939 -7.88 3.16 10.91
N ASN A 940 -8.58 3.22 9.78
CA ASN A 940 -8.64 4.38 8.89
C ASN A 940 -10.10 4.88 8.91
N GLU A 941 -10.29 6.18 9.13
CA GLU A 941 -11.58 6.89 9.21
C GLU A 941 -11.40 8.37 8.83
N GLY A 942 -12.46 9.18 8.80
CA GLY A 942 -12.40 10.61 8.42
C GLY A 942 -11.54 10.93 7.18
N PRO A 943 -11.88 10.41 5.98
CA PRO A 943 -11.19 10.75 4.73
C PRO A 943 -11.53 12.19 4.29
N ALA A 944 -10.57 12.92 3.72
CA ALA A 944 -10.82 14.24 3.13
C ALA A 944 -9.85 14.55 1.98
N VAL A 945 -10.32 15.30 0.99
CA VAL A 945 -9.64 15.46 -0.31
C VAL A 945 -9.15 16.89 -0.55
N ILE A 946 -7.97 17.00 -1.16
CA ILE A 946 -7.46 18.24 -1.77
C ILE A 946 -6.73 17.92 -3.08
N GLU A 947 -6.86 18.78 -4.10
CA GLU A 947 -6.07 18.68 -5.34
C GLU A 947 -4.96 19.75 -5.33
N HIS A 948 -3.74 19.35 -5.65
CA HIS A 948 -2.58 20.24 -5.76
C HIS A 948 -1.55 19.68 -6.75
N ASP A 949 -0.93 20.53 -7.57
CA ASP A 949 0.13 20.20 -8.54
C ASP A 949 -0.13 18.92 -9.37
N GLY A 950 -1.35 18.79 -9.90
CA GLY A 950 -1.76 17.65 -10.72
C GLY A 950 -1.88 16.33 -9.96
N ARG A 951 -2.04 16.38 -8.64
CA ARG A 951 -2.27 15.22 -7.76
C ARG A 951 -3.52 15.42 -6.92
N ILE A 952 -4.29 14.35 -6.79
CA ILE A 952 -5.33 14.19 -5.79
C ILE A 952 -4.67 13.62 -4.53
N ILE A 953 -4.90 14.29 -3.41
CA ILE A 953 -4.41 13.93 -2.09
C ILE A 953 -5.63 13.61 -1.24
N LEU A 954 -5.67 12.39 -0.71
CA LEU A 954 -6.70 11.96 0.23
C LEU A 954 -6.05 11.82 1.60
N ALA A 955 -6.24 12.82 2.45
CA ALA A 955 -5.94 12.71 3.87
C ALA A 955 -6.94 11.73 4.51
N TYR A 956 -6.53 11.09 5.60
CA TYR A 956 -7.42 10.28 6.43
C TYR A 956 -6.92 10.26 7.87
N SER A 957 -7.77 9.86 8.81
CA SER A 957 -7.43 9.76 10.23
C SER A 957 -7.24 8.31 10.66
N ALA A 958 -6.33 8.07 11.60
CA ALA A 958 -5.94 6.72 12.00
C ALA A 958 -5.64 6.57 13.49
N ALA A 959 -5.63 5.32 13.97
CA ALA A 959 -5.65 4.94 15.39
C ALA A 959 -6.96 5.37 16.11
N THR A 960 -7.10 5.12 17.41
CA THR A 960 -8.26 5.61 18.18
C THR A 960 -8.15 7.10 18.51
N VAL A 961 -9.31 7.73 18.79
CA VAL A 961 -9.50 9.17 19.05
C VAL A 961 -8.90 9.67 20.39
N ASP A 962 -7.64 9.30 20.69
CA ASP A 962 -6.86 9.63 21.90
C ASP A 962 -5.53 10.32 21.55
N ASP A 963 -4.43 10.11 22.29
CA ASP A 963 -3.12 10.70 21.99
C ASP A 963 -2.45 10.13 20.71
N ARG A 964 -2.96 9.02 20.19
CA ARG A 964 -2.48 8.33 18.99
C ARG A 964 -3.20 8.71 17.71
N TYR A 965 -4.32 9.43 17.82
CA TYR A 965 -5.05 9.94 16.66
C TYR A 965 -4.14 10.85 15.83
N SER A 966 -4.10 10.58 14.53
CA SER A 966 -3.14 11.21 13.61
C SER A 966 -3.63 11.15 12.17
N VAL A 967 -3.17 12.11 11.35
CA VAL A 967 -3.55 12.25 9.94
C VAL A 967 -2.55 11.51 9.05
N GLY A 968 -3.04 10.51 8.32
CA GLY A 968 -2.40 9.81 7.21
C GLY A 968 -2.72 10.43 5.85
N MET A 969 -2.16 9.84 4.78
CA MET A 969 -2.38 10.30 3.40
C MET A 969 -2.26 9.17 2.37
N LEU A 970 -3.12 9.22 1.36
CA LEU A 970 -2.96 8.58 0.05
C LEU A 970 -2.76 9.67 -1.02
N THR A 971 -2.02 9.37 -2.08
CA THR A 971 -1.88 10.27 -3.24
C THR A 971 -2.07 9.54 -4.57
N MET A 972 -2.63 10.25 -5.56
CA MET A 972 -2.90 9.73 -6.90
C MET A 972 -2.69 10.84 -7.95
N PRO A 973 -2.10 10.55 -9.14
CA PRO A 973 -2.05 11.52 -10.23
C PRO A 973 -3.44 11.87 -10.77
N VAL A 974 -3.70 13.14 -11.07
CA VAL A 974 -4.94 13.57 -11.74
C VAL A 974 -5.05 12.88 -13.10
N GLY A 975 -6.20 12.24 -13.35
CA GLY A 975 -6.46 11.47 -14.58
C GLY A 975 -6.10 9.98 -14.51
N ALA A 976 -5.53 9.47 -13.41
CA ALA A 976 -5.55 8.05 -13.10
C ALA A 976 -6.99 7.59 -12.71
N ASP A 977 -7.26 6.28 -12.67
CA ASP A 977 -8.58 5.76 -12.26
C ASP A 977 -8.66 5.66 -10.73
N PRO A 978 -9.56 6.40 -10.04
CA PRO A 978 -9.74 6.29 -8.59
C PRO A 978 -10.15 4.90 -8.11
N LEU A 979 -10.71 4.06 -8.99
CA LEU A 979 -11.19 2.71 -8.67
C LEU A 979 -10.13 1.62 -8.87
N ASP A 980 -8.92 1.96 -9.33
CA ASP A 980 -7.77 1.06 -9.28
C ASP A 980 -6.91 1.38 -8.05
N PRO A 981 -6.79 0.46 -7.06
CA PRO A 981 -5.90 0.66 -5.91
C PRO A 981 -4.43 0.90 -6.30
N ALA A 982 -3.98 0.44 -7.49
CA ALA A 982 -2.62 0.70 -7.97
C ALA A 982 -2.38 2.15 -8.41
N SER A 983 -3.44 2.95 -8.61
CA SER A 983 -3.35 4.40 -8.82
C SER A 983 -2.89 5.16 -7.55
N TRP A 984 -3.06 4.55 -6.37
CA TRP A 984 -2.91 5.23 -5.08
C TRP A 984 -1.64 4.82 -4.34
N THR A 985 -0.83 5.81 -3.96
CA THR A 985 0.37 5.64 -3.13
C THR A 985 0.05 6.03 -1.69
N LYS A 986 0.18 5.09 -0.75
CA LYS A 986 -0.01 5.31 0.68
C LYS A 986 1.27 5.85 1.33
N ASN A 987 1.19 6.95 2.07
CA ASN A 987 2.36 7.52 2.75
C ASN A 987 2.75 6.67 3.99
N PRO A 988 4.03 6.29 4.17
CA PRO A 988 4.42 5.36 5.23
C PRO A 988 4.39 5.93 6.66
N TYR A 989 4.29 7.26 6.82
CA TYR A 989 4.26 7.95 8.11
C TYR A 989 3.07 8.92 8.21
N PRO A 990 2.60 9.28 9.42
CA PRO A 990 1.58 10.30 9.60
C PRO A 990 2.14 11.69 9.29
N LEU A 991 1.31 12.56 8.72
CA LEU A 991 1.64 13.95 8.44
C LEU A 991 1.51 14.83 9.69
N LEU A 992 0.44 14.62 10.47
CA LEU A 992 0.08 15.40 11.65
C LEU A 992 -0.19 14.47 12.85
N THR A 993 0.48 14.72 13.98
CA THR A 993 0.37 13.94 15.22
C THR A 993 0.36 14.85 16.45
N THR A 994 0.06 14.30 17.64
CA THR A 994 0.16 15.00 18.93
C THR A 994 1.51 15.73 19.14
N ASP A 995 2.63 15.19 18.64
CA ASP A 995 3.96 15.80 18.81
C ASP A 995 4.14 17.07 17.94
N ASP A 996 3.32 17.23 16.90
CA ASP A 996 3.38 18.35 15.95
C ASP A 996 2.50 19.55 16.36
N VAL A 997 1.63 19.39 17.36
CA VAL A 997 0.69 20.42 17.85
C VAL A 997 0.88 20.70 19.36
N PRO A 998 1.94 21.43 19.77
CA PRO A 998 2.27 21.63 21.18
C PRO A 998 1.12 22.22 22.02
N GLY A 999 0.76 21.52 23.10
CA GLY A 999 -0.36 21.90 23.97
C GLY A 999 -1.71 21.32 23.53
N GLN A 1000 -1.76 20.57 22.45
CA GLN A 1000 -2.92 19.82 21.97
C GLN A 1000 -2.67 18.30 22.05
N VAL A 1001 -3.71 17.49 21.83
CA VAL A 1001 -3.66 16.01 21.84
C VAL A 1001 -4.63 15.45 20.80
N GLY A 1002 -4.16 14.50 19.99
CA GLY A 1002 -4.97 13.74 19.04
C GLY A 1002 -5.56 14.58 17.90
N PRO A 1003 -4.75 15.19 17.04
CA PRO A 1003 -5.24 15.91 15.86
C PRO A 1003 -5.75 14.93 14.79
N GLY A 1004 -6.97 15.16 14.30
CA GLY A 1004 -7.53 14.37 13.20
C GLY A 1004 -8.96 14.73 12.84
N HIS A 1005 -9.57 13.84 12.06
CA HIS A 1005 -10.81 13.97 11.28
C HIS A 1005 -10.90 15.37 10.69
N ASN A 1006 -10.08 15.61 9.67
CA ASN A 1006 -9.93 16.92 9.06
C ASN A 1006 -10.77 17.06 7.79
N SER A 1007 -11.10 18.30 7.46
CA SER A 1007 -11.54 18.75 6.14
C SER A 1007 -10.47 19.68 5.55
N PHE A 1008 -10.67 20.11 4.30
CA PHE A 1008 -9.84 21.13 3.64
C PHE A 1008 -10.72 22.27 3.10
N THR A 1009 -10.20 23.49 3.16
CA THR A 1009 -10.87 24.70 2.65
C THR A 1009 -9.83 25.71 2.17
N VAL A 1010 -10.23 26.94 1.83
CA VAL A 1010 -9.31 28.05 1.50
C VAL A 1010 -9.58 29.28 2.37
N ASP A 1011 -8.55 30.02 2.76
CA ASP A 1011 -8.70 31.30 3.47
C ASP A 1011 -9.17 32.43 2.55
N GLU A 1012 -9.39 33.62 3.10
CA GLU A 1012 -9.93 34.78 2.38
C GLU A 1012 -8.98 35.32 1.29
N LEU A 1013 -7.74 34.80 1.23
CA LEU A 1013 -6.74 35.11 0.21
C LEU A 1013 -6.54 33.97 -0.80
N GLY A 1014 -7.22 32.82 -0.60
CA GLY A 1014 -7.10 31.63 -1.43
C GLY A 1014 -6.01 30.65 -0.99
N ASN A 1015 -5.36 30.83 0.17
CA ASN A 1015 -4.42 29.84 0.68
C ASN A 1015 -5.18 28.59 1.14
N PRO A 1016 -4.68 27.36 0.90
CA PRO A 1016 -5.31 26.16 1.41
C PRO A 1016 -5.23 26.08 2.94
N VAL A 1017 -6.28 25.57 3.59
CA VAL A 1017 -6.44 25.49 5.04
C VAL A 1017 -6.90 24.09 5.43
N ILE A 1018 -6.23 23.49 6.41
CA ILE A 1018 -6.71 22.27 7.07
C ILE A 1018 -7.55 22.69 8.28
N VAL A 1019 -8.77 22.17 8.36
CA VAL A 1019 -9.63 22.31 9.54
C VAL A 1019 -9.77 20.94 10.18
N PHE A 1020 -9.45 20.81 11.46
CA PHE A 1020 -9.34 19.53 12.15
C PHE A 1020 -9.84 19.65 13.59
N HIS A 1021 -10.00 18.53 14.30
CA HIS A 1021 -10.24 18.55 15.73
C HIS A 1021 -9.05 18.02 16.53
N SER A 1022 -8.87 18.54 17.74
CA SER A 1022 -7.97 17.96 18.75
C SER A 1022 -8.44 18.35 20.17
N ARG A 1023 -7.92 17.72 21.22
CA ARG A 1023 -8.18 18.12 22.62
C ARG A 1023 -7.09 19.06 23.13
N THR A 1024 -7.40 19.89 24.12
CA THR A 1024 -6.42 20.81 24.74
C THR A 1024 -5.79 20.17 25.99
N VAL A 1025 -4.46 20.24 26.12
CA VAL A 1025 -3.74 19.71 27.30
C VAL A 1025 -4.15 20.46 28.56
N GLY A 1026 -4.73 19.73 29.52
CA GLY A 1026 -5.12 20.29 30.83
C GLY A 1026 -6.50 20.95 30.89
N ASP A 1027 -7.33 20.85 29.83
CA ASP A 1027 -8.70 21.38 29.82
C ASP A 1027 -9.63 20.70 30.86
N SER A 1028 -10.65 21.42 31.32
CA SER A 1028 -11.55 21.01 32.40
C SER A 1028 -13.00 20.78 31.93
N SER A 1029 -13.46 19.53 31.94
CA SER A 1029 -14.87 19.20 31.70
C SER A 1029 -15.79 19.75 32.80
N ASN A 1030 -17.07 19.99 32.47
CA ASN A 1030 -18.07 20.38 33.47
C ASN A 1030 -18.39 19.22 34.43
N PRO A 1031 -18.92 19.50 35.64
CA PRO A 1031 -19.29 18.47 36.60
C PRO A 1031 -20.33 17.46 36.05
N GLY A 1032 -19.91 16.21 35.84
CA GLY A 1032 -20.76 15.11 35.35
C GLY A 1032 -20.60 14.78 33.87
N GLU A 1033 -19.74 15.51 33.15
CA GLU A 1033 -19.28 15.13 31.81
C GLU A 1033 -18.19 14.05 31.88
N SER A 1034 -17.95 13.35 30.77
CA SER A 1034 -16.86 12.38 30.66
C SER A 1034 -15.49 13.04 30.62
N THR A 1035 -14.48 12.25 31.00
CA THR A 1035 -13.05 12.56 30.90
C THR A 1035 -12.27 11.34 30.40
N ASP A 1036 -12.92 10.46 29.64
CA ASP A 1036 -12.37 9.18 29.16
C ASP A 1036 -11.44 9.34 27.94
N ALA A 1037 -11.25 10.56 27.43
CA ALA A 1037 -10.56 10.85 26.18
C ALA A 1037 -11.10 10.06 24.97
N GLY A 1038 -12.35 9.56 25.06
CA GLY A 1038 -13.02 8.77 24.04
C GLY A 1038 -14.20 9.50 23.40
N LEU A 1039 -15.15 8.71 22.92
CA LEU A 1039 -16.38 9.14 22.24
C LEU A 1039 -17.28 10.06 23.09
N PHE A 1040 -17.26 9.92 24.42
CA PHE A 1040 -18.13 10.69 25.32
C PHE A 1040 -17.43 11.89 25.96
N ASP A 1041 -16.16 12.13 25.62
CA ASP A 1041 -15.38 13.27 26.09
C ASP A 1041 -15.62 14.48 25.16
N PRO A 1042 -16.39 15.49 25.59
CA PRO A 1042 -16.86 16.55 24.69
C PRO A 1042 -15.79 17.58 24.35
N ARG A 1043 -14.54 17.40 24.81
CA ARG A 1043 -13.42 18.36 24.68
C ARG A 1043 -12.58 18.18 23.41
N ARG A 1044 -13.14 17.54 22.38
CA ARG A 1044 -12.63 17.67 21.00
C ARG A 1044 -13.09 19.05 20.50
N HIS A 1045 -12.15 19.93 20.13
CA HIS A 1045 -12.45 21.28 19.63
C HIS A 1045 -11.97 21.43 18.18
N THR A 1046 -12.71 22.15 17.35
CA THR A 1046 -12.31 22.53 15.99
C THR A 1046 -11.15 23.53 16.04
N ARG A 1047 -10.20 23.39 15.12
CA ARG A 1047 -9.06 24.29 14.89
C ARG A 1047 -8.78 24.38 13.40
N ALA A 1048 -8.07 25.42 12.99
CA ALA A 1048 -7.64 25.61 11.60
C ALA A 1048 -6.15 25.98 11.52
N ALA A 1049 -5.48 25.59 10.45
CA ALA A 1049 -4.11 25.98 10.12
C ALA A 1049 -3.93 26.06 8.59
N THR A 1050 -3.09 26.98 8.12
CA THR A 1050 -2.78 27.10 6.68
C THR A 1050 -1.88 25.94 6.24
N VAL A 1051 -2.30 25.22 5.19
CA VAL A 1051 -1.52 24.16 4.56
C VAL A 1051 -0.38 24.79 3.76
N HIS A 1052 0.82 24.29 3.96
CA HIS A 1052 1.99 24.61 3.14
C HIS A 1052 2.41 23.36 2.36
N TRP A 1053 3.41 23.45 1.49
CA TRP A 1053 3.78 22.33 0.60
C TRP A 1053 5.29 22.04 0.65
N ASP A 1054 5.66 20.76 0.57
CA ASP A 1054 7.06 20.32 0.45
C ASP A 1054 7.55 20.30 -1.00
N VAL A 1055 8.84 20.00 -1.21
CA VAL A 1055 9.48 20.01 -2.54
C VAL A 1055 8.92 18.99 -3.56
N ASP A 1056 8.10 18.03 -3.13
CA ASP A 1056 7.41 17.13 -4.05
C ASP A 1056 5.96 17.58 -4.32
N GLY A 1057 5.46 18.62 -3.64
CA GLY A 1057 4.05 19.03 -3.65
C GLY A 1057 3.17 18.21 -2.70
N LEU A 1058 3.70 17.71 -1.57
CA LEU A 1058 2.91 17.07 -0.51
C LEU A 1058 2.61 18.06 0.64
N PRO A 1059 1.44 17.95 1.32
CA PRO A 1059 1.00 18.95 2.27
C PRO A 1059 1.76 18.87 3.61
N VAL A 1060 2.31 20.00 4.00
CA VAL A 1060 2.91 20.28 5.31
C VAL A 1060 1.83 20.89 6.21
N LEU A 1061 1.30 20.04 7.10
CA LEU A 1061 0.18 20.37 7.99
C LEU A 1061 0.60 21.00 9.34
N ALA A 1062 1.92 21.10 9.60
CA ALA A 1062 2.47 21.52 10.89
C ALA A 1062 3.70 22.45 10.75
N MET A 1063 3.47 23.75 10.90
CA MET A 1063 4.51 24.78 10.93
C MET A 1063 4.28 25.73 12.10
N THR A 1064 5.33 25.98 12.88
CA THR A 1064 5.30 26.96 13.98
C THR A 1064 5.31 28.39 13.45
N PRO A 1065 4.89 29.41 14.24
CA PRO A 1065 4.85 30.79 13.76
C PRO A 1065 6.20 31.33 13.24
N GLU A 1066 7.32 30.92 13.86
CA GLU A 1066 8.67 31.29 13.41
C GLU A 1066 9.05 30.64 12.07
N GLU A 1067 8.45 29.49 11.73
CA GLU A 1067 8.66 28.82 10.44
C GLU A 1067 7.75 29.40 9.34
N GLN A 1068 6.57 29.89 9.71
CA GLN A 1068 5.65 30.61 8.81
C GLN A 1068 6.15 32.02 8.47
N LEU A 1069 6.67 32.78 9.44
CA LEU A 1069 7.32 34.07 9.20
C LEU A 1069 8.39 34.38 10.26
N PRO A 1070 9.68 34.07 9.99
CA PRO A 1070 10.79 34.37 10.88
C PRO A 1070 10.91 35.84 11.28
N ALA A 1071 11.35 36.09 12.52
CA ALA A 1071 11.54 37.43 13.06
C ALA A 1071 12.60 38.22 12.28
N GLY A 1072 12.17 39.26 11.56
CA GLY A 1072 12.97 40.08 10.66
C GLY A 1072 12.37 40.21 9.26
N LEU A 1073 11.65 39.18 8.78
CA LEU A 1073 11.02 39.15 7.46
C LEU A 1073 9.65 39.86 7.41
N GLU A 1074 9.10 40.28 8.56
CA GLU A 1074 7.78 40.91 8.63
C GLU A 1074 7.74 42.33 8.03
N ARG A 1075 8.89 42.98 7.79
CA ARG A 1075 8.95 44.37 7.30
C ARG A 1075 9.05 44.43 5.78
N VAL A 1076 8.09 45.13 5.19
CA VAL A 1076 8.05 45.44 3.74
C VAL A 1076 8.00 46.94 3.50
N GLU A 1077 8.31 47.36 2.28
CA GLU A 1077 8.04 48.70 1.80
C GLU A 1077 7.57 48.67 0.34
N VAL A 1078 6.73 49.64 -0.03
CA VAL A 1078 6.32 49.91 -1.41
C VAL A 1078 6.65 51.35 -1.76
N ARG A 1079 7.09 51.58 -3.01
CA ARG A 1079 7.35 52.93 -3.51
C ARG A 1079 6.15 53.41 -4.31
N VAL A 1080 5.63 54.58 -3.95
CA VAL A 1080 4.60 55.29 -4.72
C VAL A 1080 5.31 56.36 -5.55
N VAL A 1081 5.18 56.27 -6.88
CA VAL A 1081 5.82 57.17 -7.84
C VAL A 1081 4.75 58.05 -8.47
N VAL A 1082 4.74 59.33 -8.10
CA VAL A 1082 3.84 60.35 -8.66
C VAL A 1082 4.57 61.04 -9.81
N SER A 1083 3.99 61.06 -11.00
CA SER A 1083 4.61 61.64 -12.21
C SER A 1083 3.60 62.38 -13.10
N GLU A 1084 4.09 63.40 -13.80
CA GLU A 1084 3.29 64.13 -14.80
C GLU A 1084 3.08 63.28 -16.05
N THR A 1085 1.89 63.40 -16.65
CA THR A 1085 1.58 62.76 -17.93
C THR A 1085 2.31 63.44 -19.08
N ASP A 1086 3.17 62.69 -19.77
CA ASP A 1086 3.87 63.14 -20.98
C ASP A 1086 2.86 63.53 -22.08
N GLY A 1087 2.78 64.83 -22.37
CA GLY A 1087 1.90 65.36 -23.41
C GLY A 1087 2.29 64.87 -24.81
N PRO A 1088 1.32 64.59 -25.71
CA PRO A 1088 1.62 64.02 -27.02
C PRO A 1088 2.51 64.95 -27.86
N GLY A 1089 3.73 64.48 -28.17
CA GLY A 1089 4.72 65.22 -28.94
C GLY A 1089 4.20 65.62 -30.33
N PRO A 1090 4.66 66.76 -30.89
CA PRO A 1090 4.09 67.31 -32.12
C PRO A 1090 4.36 66.41 -33.34
N VAL A 1091 3.28 65.85 -33.90
CA VAL A 1091 3.31 65.12 -35.17
C VAL A 1091 3.57 66.04 -36.36
N ASP A 1092 4.57 65.71 -37.17
CA ASP A 1092 4.94 66.42 -38.40
C ASP A 1092 4.00 66.03 -39.56
N PRO A 1093 3.23 66.98 -40.15
CA PRO A 1093 2.23 66.68 -41.17
C PRO A 1093 2.86 66.49 -42.56
N GLY A 1094 3.39 65.29 -42.82
CA GLY A 1094 3.76 64.83 -44.16
C GLY A 1094 2.56 64.90 -45.14
N PRO A 1095 2.79 65.24 -46.43
CA PRO A 1095 1.70 65.53 -47.37
C PRO A 1095 0.95 64.28 -47.85
N VAL A 1096 -0.35 64.44 -48.05
CA VAL A 1096 -1.27 63.40 -48.55
C VAL A 1096 -1.27 63.34 -50.08
N ASP A 1097 -1.36 62.14 -50.65
CA ASP A 1097 -1.77 61.87 -52.04
C ASP A 1097 -2.72 60.64 -52.02
N PRO A 1098 -3.74 60.52 -52.91
CA PRO A 1098 -4.95 59.75 -52.61
C PRO A 1098 -5.04 58.33 -53.20
N ASP A 1099 -6.06 57.61 -52.71
CA ASP A 1099 -6.74 56.38 -53.18
C ASP A 1099 -6.71 56.07 -54.69
N PRO A 1100 -6.94 54.81 -55.14
CA PRO A 1100 -7.49 53.66 -54.40
C PRO A 1100 -6.77 52.29 -54.62
N VAL A 1101 -7.29 51.19 -54.06
CA VAL A 1101 -7.73 49.96 -54.79
C VAL A 1101 -8.22 48.84 -53.83
N ASP A 1102 -9.26 48.13 -54.27
CA ASP A 1102 -9.82 46.85 -53.80
C ASP A 1102 -10.41 46.16 -55.08
N PRO A 1103 -10.54 44.81 -55.26
CA PRO A 1103 -10.44 43.72 -54.27
C PRO A 1103 -9.64 42.44 -54.62
N GLY A 1104 -8.99 41.85 -53.60
CA GLY A 1104 -8.72 40.42 -53.38
C GLY A 1104 -8.00 39.58 -54.49
N PRO A 1105 -8.02 38.24 -54.39
CA PRO A 1105 -8.20 37.37 -53.21
C PRO A 1105 -6.90 36.60 -52.83
N VAL A 1106 -6.89 35.86 -51.72
CA VAL A 1106 -5.73 35.09 -51.23
C VAL A 1106 -5.88 33.57 -51.43
N ASP A 1107 -4.83 32.90 -51.93
CA ASP A 1107 -4.29 31.60 -51.46
C ASP A 1107 -2.95 31.26 -52.21
N SER A 1108 -2.25 30.21 -51.74
CA SER A 1108 -1.02 29.55 -52.24
C SER A 1108 0.34 30.21 -51.94
N GLY A 1109 1.13 29.54 -51.07
CA GLY A 1109 2.56 29.79 -50.83
C GLY A 1109 3.45 28.91 -51.73
N PRO A 1110 4.50 28.21 -51.23
CA PRO A 1110 5.19 28.31 -49.93
C PRO A 1110 6.75 28.33 -50.04
N VAL A 1111 7.49 28.83 -49.04
CA VAL A 1111 8.95 28.55 -48.92
C VAL A 1111 9.48 28.53 -47.46
N ASP A 1112 9.98 27.37 -47.05
CA ASP A 1112 11.21 27.09 -46.26
C ASP A 1112 11.58 27.90 -44.98
N PRO A 1113 11.52 27.26 -43.79
CA PRO A 1113 12.31 27.58 -42.61
C PRO A 1113 13.31 26.47 -42.21
N GLY A 1114 14.57 26.83 -41.95
CA GLY A 1114 15.53 25.95 -41.26
C GLY A 1114 16.91 26.60 -41.04
N PRO A 1115 17.82 25.96 -40.26
CA PRO A 1115 17.68 24.66 -39.58
C PRO A 1115 17.91 24.69 -38.04
N VAL A 1116 17.23 23.83 -37.29
CA VAL A 1116 17.62 23.35 -35.94
C VAL A 1116 17.26 21.85 -35.82
N VAL A 1117 18.12 21.05 -35.18
CA VAL A 1117 18.20 19.57 -35.27
C VAL A 1117 18.98 19.04 -34.03
N PRO A 1118 18.74 17.85 -33.40
CA PRO A 1118 17.57 16.94 -33.28
C PRO A 1118 17.29 16.54 -31.77
N VAL A 1119 16.60 15.47 -31.31
CA VAL A 1119 15.70 14.45 -31.93
C VAL A 1119 14.36 14.23 -31.16
N PRO A 1120 14.30 13.63 -29.93
CA PRO A 1120 13.14 12.79 -29.56
C PRO A 1120 12.45 13.13 -28.21
N GLY A 1121 11.16 12.80 -27.97
CA GLY A 1121 10.11 12.32 -28.88
C GLY A 1121 9.68 10.86 -28.67
N ASP A 1122 8.44 10.65 -28.20
CA ASP A 1122 7.67 9.40 -28.31
C ASP A 1122 6.13 9.72 -28.27
N PRO A 1123 5.15 8.79 -28.37
CA PRO A 1123 4.23 8.87 -29.51
C PRO A 1123 2.73 8.97 -29.18
N THR A 1124 1.95 9.32 -30.21
CA THR A 1124 0.46 9.33 -30.17
C THR A 1124 -0.13 7.93 -30.36
N PRO A 1125 -1.38 7.72 -29.90
CA PRO A 1125 -2.32 6.96 -30.72
C PRO A 1125 -3.61 7.73 -31.07
N THR A 1126 -3.86 7.73 -32.37
CA THR A 1126 -5.00 8.19 -33.15
C THR A 1126 -6.44 7.92 -32.66
N GLN A 1127 -7.32 8.84 -33.07
CA GLN A 1127 -8.70 8.65 -33.58
C GLN A 1127 -9.87 8.36 -32.63
N ALA A 1128 -10.87 9.23 -32.76
CA ALA A 1128 -12.29 8.92 -32.54
C ALA A 1128 -13.13 9.37 -33.77
N PRO A 1129 -14.17 8.61 -34.16
CA PRO A 1129 -15.38 9.12 -34.80
C PRO A 1129 -16.50 9.29 -33.76
N GLY A 1130 -17.49 10.18 -33.89
CA GLY A 1130 -17.78 11.11 -34.97
C GLY A 1130 -19.29 11.21 -35.25
N GLY A 1131 -19.93 12.32 -34.85
CA GLY A 1131 -21.37 12.61 -35.00
C GLY A 1131 -21.95 13.18 -33.70
N ALA A 1132 -22.36 14.45 -33.62
CA ALA A 1132 -23.57 15.06 -34.22
C ALA A 1132 -24.89 14.55 -33.59
N GLY A 1133 -25.75 15.38 -32.99
CA GLY A 1133 -25.71 16.84 -32.73
C GLY A 1133 -27.14 17.42 -32.59
N GLY A 1134 -27.31 18.65 -32.10
CA GLY A 1134 -28.63 19.32 -32.11
C GLY A 1134 -28.90 20.33 -30.98
N SER A 1135 -28.94 21.62 -31.35
CA SER A 1135 -29.37 22.78 -30.54
C SER A 1135 -30.83 22.73 -30.05
N GLY A 1136 -31.18 23.37 -28.91
CA GLY A 1136 -32.58 23.40 -28.43
C GLY A 1136 -33.02 24.32 -27.27
N THR A 1137 -32.50 25.55 -27.12
CA THR A 1137 -33.17 26.61 -26.30
C THR A 1137 -34.36 27.23 -27.07
N PRO A 1138 -35.38 27.92 -26.47
CA PRO A 1138 -35.32 28.80 -25.28
C PRO A 1138 -36.55 28.78 -24.31
N GLY A 1139 -36.57 29.68 -23.31
CA GLY A 1139 -37.74 30.07 -22.49
C GLY A 1139 -38.63 31.15 -23.17
N PRO A 1140 -39.26 32.14 -22.46
CA PRO A 1140 -39.21 32.42 -21.01
C PRO A 1140 -40.54 32.91 -20.32
N GLN A 1141 -40.53 33.00 -18.98
CA GLN A 1141 -41.23 34.00 -18.11
C GLN A 1141 -42.79 34.19 -18.20
N PRO A 1142 -43.43 35.07 -17.38
CA PRO A 1142 -43.48 35.02 -15.90
C PRO A 1142 -44.94 35.22 -15.35
N GLY A 1143 -45.13 35.22 -14.03
CA GLY A 1143 -46.44 35.59 -13.43
C GLY A 1143 -46.36 36.03 -11.96
N ALA A 1144 -46.68 37.29 -11.68
CA ALA A 1144 -46.71 37.86 -10.33
C ALA A 1144 -48.15 37.94 -9.76
N GLY A 1145 -48.28 37.78 -8.44
CA GLY A 1145 -49.54 37.96 -7.71
C GLY A 1145 -49.28 38.21 -6.22
N ALA A 1146 -50.01 39.14 -5.59
CA ALA A 1146 -49.60 39.70 -4.29
C ALA A 1146 -50.73 39.86 -3.27
N SER A 1147 -50.31 39.97 -2.01
CA SER A 1147 -50.92 40.72 -0.89
C SER A 1147 -52.01 40.09 0.01
N SER A 1148 -51.80 40.31 1.32
CA SER A 1148 -52.76 40.27 2.46
C SER A 1148 -53.36 38.90 2.90
N GLY A 1149 -53.61 38.65 4.18
CA GLY A 1149 -53.23 39.41 5.39
C GLY A 1149 -54.03 39.07 6.67
N SER A 1150 -53.61 39.67 7.80
CA SER A 1150 -54.31 39.80 9.11
C SER A 1150 -54.43 38.61 10.10
N ASP A 1151 -53.60 38.66 11.15
CA ASP A 1151 -53.99 38.96 12.56
C ASP A 1151 -55.00 38.02 13.31
N ARG A 1152 -54.54 37.17 14.27
CA ARG A 1152 -54.77 37.31 15.75
C ARG A 1152 -54.45 36.11 16.68
N ARG A 1153 -53.58 36.39 17.67
CA ARG A 1153 -53.70 36.16 19.15
C ARG A 1153 -54.46 34.94 19.71
N SER A 1154 -53.76 34.08 20.48
CA SER A 1154 -53.83 33.94 21.96
C SER A 1154 -53.01 32.71 22.43
N ALA A 1155 -52.08 32.70 23.40
CA ALA A 1155 -51.82 33.42 24.67
C ALA A 1155 -52.26 32.64 25.94
N GLY A 1156 -51.26 32.20 26.73
CA GLY A 1156 -51.41 31.57 28.07
C GLY A 1156 -51.21 30.04 28.09
N GLY A 1157 -50.49 29.43 29.04
CA GLY A 1157 -49.66 30.03 30.11
C GLY A 1157 -49.21 29.03 31.19
N LEU A 1158 -48.14 29.40 31.91
CA LEU A 1158 -47.74 29.13 33.31
C LEU A 1158 -48.48 28.04 34.14
N ALA A 1159 -47.88 27.27 35.07
CA ALA A 1159 -46.47 27.04 35.48
C ALA A 1159 -46.46 26.01 36.66
N SER A 1160 -45.26 25.72 37.22
CA SER A 1160 -45.01 25.21 38.60
C SER A 1160 -45.37 23.74 38.90
N THR A 1161 -44.81 23.02 39.89
CA THR A 1161 -43.49 22.95 40.59
C THR A 1161 -43.53 21.72 41.52
N GLY A 1162 -42.42 21.01 41.80
CA GLY A 1162 -42.45 19.84 42.70
C GLY A 1162 -41.12 19.31 43.23
N THR A 1163 -40.56 19.97 44.25
CA THR A 1163 -39.44 19.52 45.12
C THR A 1163 -39.94 18.51 46.19
N SER A 1164 -39.15 17.73 46.96
CA SER A 1164 -37.68 17.60 47.22
C SER A 1164 -37.34 16.28 47.97
N LEU A 1165 -36.11 16.15 48.52
CA LEU A 1165 -35.50 15.08 49.38
C LEU A 1165 -34.98 13.82 48.62
N VAL A 1166 -33.69 13.43 48.60
CA VAL A 1166 -32.49 13.56 49.49
C VAL A 1166 -32.57 12.64 50.73
N VAL A 1167 -31.68 11.64 50.93
CA VAL A 1167 -30.41 11.69 51.70
C VAL A 1167 -29.54 10.40 51.55
N LEU A 1168 -28.25 10.59 51.19
CA LEU A 1168 -26.99 9.84 51.49
C LEU A 1168 -26.77 8.29 51.36
N LEU A 1169 -25.64 7.95 50.69
CA LEU A 1169 -24.46 7.10 51.06
C LEU A 1169 -24.68 5.74 51.78
N ALA A 1170 -23.97 4.63 51.47
CA ALA A 1170 -22.93 4.24 50.49
C ALA A 1170 -22.77 2.67 50.52
N GLY A 1171 -21.92 1.94 49.78
CA GLY A 1171 -20.92 2.23 48.74
C GLY A 1171 -19.96 1.03 48.46
N MET A 1172 -18.96 1.23 47.58
CA MET A 1172 -17.82 0.34 47.22
C MET A 1172 -18.02 -1.03 46.53
N ALA A 1173 -17.54 -1.07 45.28
CA ALA A 1173 -16.52 -1.99 44.74
C ALA A 1173 -16.85 -3.40 44.17
N ALA A 1174 -16.61 -3.50 42.86
CA ALA A 1174 -15.82 -4.52 42.14
C ALA A 1174 -16.44 -5.85 41.62
N LEU A 1175 -16.30 -6.01 40.29
CA LEU A 1175 -15.96 -7.21 39.52
C LEU A 1175 -16.87 -8.47 39.58
N GLY A 1176 -17.37 -8.88 38.41
CA GLY A 1176 -17.88 -10.24 38.16
C GLY A 1176 -18.62 -10.37 36.84
N LEU A 1177 -18.07 -11.14 35.88
CA LEU A 1177 -18.77 -11.54 34.65
C LEU A 1177 -19.96 -12.44 35.00
N GLY A 1178 -21.09 -12.27 34.30
CA GLY A 1178 -22.32 -13.03 34.51
C GLY A 1178 -22.78 -13.81 33.28
N ALA A 1179 -22.28 -15.03 33.09
CA ALA A 1179 -22.85 -15.99 32.14
C ALA A 1179 -23.93 -16.86 32.83
N THR A 1180 -25.00 -17.23 32.11
CA THR A 1180 -26.23 -17.75 32.69
C THR A 1180 -26.31 -19.28 32.82
N VAL A 1181 -26.57 -19.73 34.06
CA VAL A 1181 -27.70 -20.60 34.48
C VAL A 1181 -28.22 -21.62 33.42
N THR A 1182 -28.16 -22.94 33.62
CA THR A 1182 -29.06 -23.75 34.51
C THR A 1182 -28.54 -25.21 34.58
N GLY A 1183 -28.68 -26.05 35.62
CA GLY A 1183 -29.18 -25.89 37.00
C GLY A 1183 -29.57 -27.25 37.68
N LEU A 1184 -30.22 -27.19 38.85
CA LEU A 1184 -30.97 -28.25 39.60
C LEU A 1184 -30.23 -29.30 40.50
N ARG A 1185 -30.41 -29.08 41.82
CA ARG A 1185 -31.00 -29.97 42.88
C ARG A 1185 -30.12 -30.80 43.87
N ARG A 1186 -30.40 -30.53 45.16
CA ARG A 1186 -30.23 -31.35 46.40
C ARG A 1186 -28.78 -31.63 46.84
N ALA A 1187 -28.43 -31.68 48.13
CA ALA A 1187 -29.03 -31.26 49.42
C ALA A 1187 -27.88 -31.24 50.48
N GLY A 1188 -27.95 -30.67 51.69
CA GLY A 1188 -28.97 -29.90 52.44
C GLY A 1188 -28.68 -29.95 53.96
N ARG A 1189 -29.26 -29.02 54.76
CA ARG A 1189 -29.09 -28.82 56.25
C ARG A 1189 -27.69 -28.29 56.67
N ARG A 1190 -27.58 -27.06 57.19
CA ARG A 1190 -27.90 -26.53 58.56
C ARG A 1190 -26.82 -26.84 59.62
N PRO A 1191 -26.57 -25.96 60.61
CA PRO A 1191 -26.82 -24.49 60.70
C PRO A 1191 -25.49 -23.79 61.16
N SER A 1192 -25.34 -22.74 61.97
CA SER A 1192 -26.18 -21.72 62.69
C SER A 1192 -25.26 -20.59 63.19
N SER A 1193 -25.77 -19.35 63.28
CA SER A 1193 -25.39 -18.25 64.23
C SER A 1193 -23.91 -17.78 64.29
N ASP A 1194 -23.61 -16.48 64.34
CA ASP A 1194 -24.46 -15.26 64.44
C ASP A 1194 -24.12 -14.26 63.32
#